data_AF-A0A2V7Z5N0-F1
#
_entry.id   AF-A0A2V7Z5N0-F1
#
_cell.length_a   1.000
_cell.length_b   1.000
_cell.length_c   1.000
_cell.angle_alpha   90.00
_cell.angle_beta   90.00
_cell.angle_gamma   90.00
#
_symmetry.space_group_name_H-M   'P 1'
#
loop_
_entity.id
_entity.type
_entity.pdbx_description
1 polymer ?
#
loop_
_entity_poly.entity_id
_entity_poly.type
_entity_poly.pdbx_seq_one_letter_code
_entity_poly.pdbx_strand_id
1 'polypeptide(L)'
;MRLNEAGAPEWDGDRKRPIFTDLKPLSGLQSLHSLNLAGCYEVTDLSPLSGLAGLQSLDLGSTGVTDLSPLSGLAGLQSLNLSGTGVTDLSPLSGLAGLQSLNLSSTGVMDLSPLSGLAGLQSLNLSSTGVMDLSPLSGLAGLQSLNLSSTGVMDLPPLSGLAGLQSLYLAGTDVTDLSPLSGLASLQSLDLSSTGVTDLSALSVLAGLQSLYLYGCRPTSLRSVASLPRLTQLFADEAVGIPQEVLSHRFGDNCLSRLRTYFSELDLGSEVENEVKVILLGNGRVGKTQLCRRFRDEPYDDSVPFTHGVQIWREELQIRTRSEEQTFQINWWDFGGQDIYHGTHALFLRSRAIFLILWTPNLENREEYIENGIPMRNQPLAYWLDYVRSLAGEGSPVIVVQSQCDRFADQSRDLPKLDGFWGAQHSSYSAKTDLGREVLEAQLREAIRYLLERNGALEIGKGRAEVRRRLYEWRALDQALPPEDRQHRTLSLDDFQALCDQTGGIVSWEHALDYFHHTGVVFYRPDLFSNRIILDQDWALDAVYAVFHRGQAMPWLRNSGRFTREDLAATVWQSYSPEEQSLFLGLMESCGVCFSYRKTSKEEARYVAPDLLPGFEAVSDRVHLVWDEMLDTKTLSLKYRFFHPAVIRSLMRAVGQQAGDLAEYWKYGLWFKDGQWNAQLLVQFKDTSTGEAPGAGVLELKAQGHDPLGLLREIRQEILRRHIGEQPEELLTLDGITVAQNTLSTVIDGQVLDIRGESVPAAAFAAFFEDREYQPDEDRSTEKVSGIDIRPQPLGPEEKPREVYISYAWGDDSEEGKRRAQVVDGLYAALPKDGFRPVRDRDEIRPGDLISAFIRQLTRADLVVAVISEKYLRSWYCMYEIYKIWQKCQGDADVMVQRVVPIVLPEVRIGNVRERLLYLEHWAGEAESLEALIRNPKINLPIMWTASSIFSRTSSCRASWRSTSITASRPCGRRCGGGWGTAGR
;
A
#
# COMPACT_ATOMS: atom_id res chain seq x y z
N MET A 1 5.70 -15.97 38.87
CA MET A 1 5.60 -15.16 40.11
C MET A 1 6.38 -15.86 41.22
N ARG A 2 7.31 -15.20 41.92
CA ARG A 2 7.70 -15.64 43.27
C ARG A 2 6.70 -15.03 44.26
N LEU A 3 6.04 -15.88 45.01
CA LEU A 3 5.18 -15.48 46.12
C LEU A 3 6.04 -15.54 47.38
N ASN A 4 5.99 -14.50 48.21
CA ASN A 4 6.60 -14.54 49.53
C ASN A 4 5.82 -15.49 50.46
N GLU A 5 6.32 -15.72 51.68
CA GLU A 5 5.70 -16.63 52.68
C GLU A 5 4.25 -16.22 53.06
N ALA A 6 3.76 -15.06 52.60
CA ALA A 6 2.40 -14.56 52.81
C ALA A 6 1.53 -14.54 51.53
N GLY A 7 2.00 -15.05 50.39
CA GLY A 7 1.20 -15.17 49.16
C GLY A 7 1.02 -13.89 48.35
N ALA A 8 1.88 -12.87 48.52
CA ALA A 8 1.84 -11.64 47.71
C ALA A 8 3.01 -11.60 46.69
N PRO A 9 2.82 -11.01 45.48
CA PRO A 9 3.87 -10.91 44.46
C PRO A 9 4.88 -9.79 44.77
N GLU A 10 6.18 -10.12 44.79
CA GLU A 10 7.29 -9.15 44.83
C GLU A 10 7.76 -8.81 43.41
N TRP A 11 8.03 -7.52 43.16
CA TRP A 11 8.51 -6.99 41.87
C TRP A 11 9.92 -6.41 42.04
N ASP A 12 10.91 -6.96 41.34
CA ASP A 12 12.26 -6.39 41.21
C ASP A 12 12.44 -5.69 39.86
N GLY A 13 13.23 -4.62 39.85
CA GLY A 13 13.20 -3.51 38.92
C GLY A 13 13.87 -3.68 37.56
N ASP A 14 14.68 -4.73 37.31
CA ASP A 14 15.63 -4.67 36.18
C ASP A 14 15.63 -5.84 35.17
N ARG A 15 14.71 -6.82 35.26
CA ARG A 15 14.46 -7.81 34.18
C ARG A 15 13.02 -8.31 34.26
N LYS A 16 12.14 -7.93 33.33
CA LYS A 16 10.69 -8.21 33.47
C LYS A 16 10.13 -9.19 32.43
N ARG A 17 10.42 -10.48 32.64
CA ARG A 17 9.37 -11.50 32.87
C ARG A 17 9.85 -12.38 34.03
N PRO A 18 9.03 -12.66 35.07
CA PRO A 18 9.44 -13.60 36.09
C PRO A 18 9.66 -14.96 35.42
N ILE A 19 10.89 -15.46 35.45
CA ILE A 19 11.24 -16.83 35.06
C ILE A 19 10.42 -17.76 35.95
N PHE A 20 9.32 -18.29 35.42
CA PHE A 20 8.46 -19.22 36.12
C PHE A 20 8.86 -20.63 35.68
N THR A 21 9.80 -21.23 36.40
CA THR A 21 10.34 -22.57 36.12
C THR A 21 9.83 -23.63 37.08
N ASP A 22 9.48 -23.24 38.31
CA ASP A 22 9.15 -24.17 39.37
C ASP A 22 7.64 -24.21 39.65
N LEU A 23 7.01 -25.35 39.32
CA LEU A 23 5.60 -25.61 39.58
C LEU A 23 5.34 -26.25 40.97
N LYS A 24 6.37 -26.57 41.77
CA LYS A 24 6.20 -27.22 43.08
C LYS A 24 5.20 -26.52 44.01
N PRO A 25 5.13 -25.18 44.09
CA PRO A 25 4.14 -24.50 44.93
C PRO A 25 2.67 -24.83 44.57
N LEU A 26 2.41 -25.34 43.36
CA LEU A 26 1.06 -25.67 42.89
C LEU A 26 0.58 -27.05 43.36
N SER A 27 1.49 -27.94 43.79
CA SER A 27 1.19 -29.36 44.08
C SER A 27 0.14 -29.60 45.16
N GLY A 28 -0.13 -28.63 46.04
CA GLY A 28 -1.14 -28.71 47.09
C GLY A 28 -2.50 -28.09 46.75
N LEU A 29 -2.65 -27.47 45.57
CA LEU A 29 -3.85 -26.68 45.22
C LEU A 29 -4.99 -27.58 44.68
N GLN A 30 -5.51 -28.50 45.49
CA GLN A 30 -6.47 -29.51 45.05
C GLN A 30 -7.82 -28.96 44.52
N SER A 31 -8.14 -27.69 44.78
CA SER A 31 -9.32 -26.99 44.23
C SER A 31 -9.03 -26.20 42.95
N LEU A 32 -7.84 -26.36 42.36
CA LEU A 32 -7.48 -25.69 41.10
C LEU A 32 -8.21 -26.36 39.93
N HIS A 33 -9.03 -25.58 39.21
CA HIS A 33 -9.82 -26.07 38.07
C HIS A 33 -9.25 -25.62 36.72
N SER A 34 -8.55 -24.49 36.68
CA SER A 34 -7.93 -23.97 35.47
C SER A 34 -6.53 -23.45 35.78
N LEU A 35 -5.58 -23.76 34.90
CA LEU A 35 -4.20 -23.32 34.99
C LEU A 35 -3.70 -22.90 33.60
N ASN A 36 -3.23 -21.67 33.48
CA ASN A 36 -2.61 -21.16 32.26
C ASN A 36 -1.12 -20.87 32.52
N LEU A 37 -0.27 -21.59 31.79
CA LEU A 37 1.18 -21.45 31.76
C LEU A 37 1.68 -21.11 30.35
N ALA A 38 0.81 -20.67 29.46
CA ALA A 38 1.16 -20.37 28.08
C ALA A 38 2.29 -19.32 28.00
N GLY A 39 3.26 -19.55 27.11
CA GLY A 39 4.45 -18.72 26.95
C GLY A 39 5.43 -18.76 28.13
N CYS A 40 5.26 -19.69 29.07
CA CYS A 40 6.27 -19.98 30.10
C CYS A 40 7.30 -20.99 29.55
N TYR A 41 8.13 -20.53 28.63
CA TYR A 41 9.05 -21.38 27.85
C TYR A 41 9.99 -22.26 28.68
N GLU A 42 10.36 -21.86 29.89
CA GLU A 42 11.25 -22.64 30.76
C GLU A 42 10.51 -23.69 31.62
N VAL A 43 9.18 -23.78 31.55
CA VAL A 43 8.43 -24.87 32.19
C VAL A 43 8.61 -26.13 31.35
N THR A 44 9.29 -27.11 31.92
CA THR A 44 9.51 -28.44 31.30
C THR A 44 8.99 -29.58 32.18
N ASP A 45 8.97 -29.41 33.50
CA ASP A 45 8.57 -30.43 34.47
C ASP A 45 7.12 -30.22 34.95
N LEU A 46 6.23 -31.13 34.57
CA LEU A 46 4.83 -31.16 34.98
C LEU A 46 4.55 -32.05 36.19
N SER A 47 5.57 -32.70 36.79
CA SER A 47 5.40 -33.60 37.93
C SER A 47 4.60 -33.00 39.09
N PRO A 48 4.71 -31.68 39.41
CA PRO A 48 3.91 -31.07 40.47
C PRO A 48 2.40 -31.03 40.19
N LEU A 49 1.96 -31.23 38.95
CA LEU A 49 0.54 -31.20 38.56
C LEU A 49 -0.16 -32.56 38.72
N SER A 50 0.59 -33.65 38.86
CA SER A 50 0.08 -35.03 38.82
C SER A 50 -1.03 -35.37 39.85
N GLY A 51 -1.08 -34.63 40.95
CA GLY A 51 -2.08 -34.81 42.01
C GLY A 51 -3.32 -33.89 41.92
N LEU A 52 -3.41 -33.02 40.91
CA LEU A 52 -4.46 -32.00 40.80
C LEU A 52 -5.71 -32.55 40.09
N ALA A 53 -6.33 -33.58 40.67
CA ALA A 53 -7.46 -34.29 40.06
C ALA A 53 -8.70 -33.42 39.73
N GLY A 54 -8.81 -32.22 40.32
CA GLY A 54 -9.85 -31.23 40.03
C GLY A 54 -9.58 -30.36 38.79
N LEU A 55 -8.41 -30.47 38.17
CA LEU A 55 -8.02 -29.66 37.02
C LEU A 55 -8.84 -30.03 35.79
N GLN A 56 -9.53 -29.05 35.21
CA GLN A 56 -10.41 -29.19 34.06
C GLN A 56 -9.84 -28.51 32.81
N SER A 57 -9.06 -27.45 32.98
CA SER A 57 -8.44 -26.71 31.86
C SER A 57 -6.96 -26.49 32.15
N LEU A 58 -6.11 -26.88 31.20
CA LEU A 58 -4.67 -26.71 31.28
C LEU A 58 -4.14 -26.14 29.98
N ASP A 59 -3.56 -24.95 30.04
CA ASP A 59 -2.92 -24.30 28.91
C ASP A 59 -1.39 -24.29 29.09
N LEU A 60 -0.70 -25.05 28.25
CA LEU A 60 0.75 -25.22 28.19
C LEU A 60 1.32 -24.72 26.86
N GLY A 61 0.57 -23.91 26.12
CA GLY A 61 1.00 -23.41 24.81
C GLY A 61 2.37 -22.73 24.88
N SER A 62 3.25 -23.05 23.94
CA SER A 62 4.61 -22.49 23.81
C SER A 62 5.41 -22.61 25.12
N THR A 63 5.33 -23.77 25.78
CA THR A 63 6.20 -24.18 26.90
C THR A 63 7.27 -25.17 26.44
N GLY A 64 8.28 -25.43 27.27
CA GLY A 64 9.34 -26.40 26.98
C GLY A 64 8.96 -27.85 27.30
N VAL A 65 7.68 -28.14 27.52
CA VAL A 65 7.21 -29.48 27.89
C VAL A 65 7.39 -30.46 26.73
N THR A 66 7.91 -31.64 27.06
CA THR A 66 8.03 -32.79 26.15
C THR A 66 7.42 -34.08 26.71
N ASP A 67 7.37 -34.21 28.04
CA ASP A 67 6.81 -35.38 28.74
C ASP A 67 5.42 -35.07 29.34
N LEU A 68 4.41 -35.81 28.89
CA LEU A 68 3.03 -35.71 29.35
C LEU A 68 2.66 -36.75 30.43
N SER A 69 3.58 -37.62 30.83
CA SER A 69 3.33 -38.67 31.83
C SER A 69 2.65 -38.17 33.11
N PRO A 70 3.01 -36.98 33.65
CA PRO A 70 2.34 -36.42 34.84
C PRO A 70 0.84 -36.12 34.65
N LEU A 71 0.34 -36.00 33.42
CA LEU A 71 -1.06 -35.69 33.12
C LEU A 71 -1.96 -36.93 33.08
N SER A 72 -1.40 -38.13 33.00
CA SER A 72 -2.14 -39.38 32.79
C SER A 72 -3.24 -39.69 33.81
N GLY A 73 -3.12 -39.17 35.04
CA GLY A 73 -4.10 -39.34 36.12
C GLY A 73 -5.18 -38.26 36.19
N LEU A 74 -5.13 -37.21 35.35
CA LEU A 74 -6.02 -36.05 35.43
C LEU A 74 -7.35 -36.28 34.70
N ALA A 75 -8.09 -37.32 35.09
CA ALA A 75 -9.31 -37.76 34.40
C ALA A 75 -10.43 -36.68 34.31
N GLY A 76 -10.34 -35.61 35.12
CA GLY A 76 -11.25 -34.46 35.07
C GLY A 76 -10.92 -33.43 33.99
N LEU A 77 -9.79 -33.58 33.28
CA LEU A 77 -9.34 -32.62 32.27
C LEU A 77 -10.28 -32.63 31.05
N GLN A 78 -10.78 -31.45 30.71
CA GLN A 78 -11.72 -31.21 29.60
C GLN A 78 -11.07 -30.41 28.47
N SER A 79 -10.11 -29.53 28.78
CA SER A 79 -9.40 -28.73 27.80
C SER A 79 -7.90 -28.78 28.05
N LEU A 80 -7.14 -29.12 27.01
CA LEU A 80 -5.69 -29.18 27.04
C LEU A 80 -5.12 -28.47 25.81
N ASN A 81 -4.30 -27.44 26.05
CA ASN A 81 -3.53 -26.79 24.99
C ASN A 81 -2.04 -27.12 25.15
N LEU A 82 -1.46 -27.71 24.11
CA LEU A 82 -0.06 -28.08 23.98
C LEU A 82 0.58 -27.47 22.71
N SER A 83 -0.05 -26.45 22.13
CA SER A 83 0.42 -25.82 20.90
C SER A 83 1.87 -25.34 21.03
N GLY A 84 2.73 -25.55 20.03
CA GLY A 84 4.10 -25.04 20.05
C GLY A 84 5.01 -25.64 21.14
N THR A 85 4.68 -26.84 21.64
CA THR A 85 5.52 -27.60 22.57
C THR A 85 6.34 -28.67 21.85
N GLY A 86 7.33 -29.26 22.54
CA GLY A 86 8.17 -30.34 22.00
C GLY A 86 7.56 -31.74 22.14
N VAL A 87 6.25 -31.84 22.36
CA VAL A 87 5.56 -33.12 22.56
C VAL A 87 5.52 -33.93 21.25
N THR A 88 5.80 -35.23 21.36
CA THR A 88 5.70 -36.20 20.27
C THR A 88 4.88 -37.45 20.65
N ASP A 89 4.87 -37.83 21.93
CA ASP A 89 4.14 -38.99 22.44
C ASP A 89 2.84 -38.59 23.15
N LEU A 90 1.71 -39.09 22.65
CA LEU A 90 0.38 -38.85 23.20
C LEU A 90 -0.14 -39.99 24.10
N SER A 91 0.65 -41.06 24.30
CA SER A 91 0.25 -42.22 25.11
C SER A 91 -0.31 -41.86 26.48
N PRO A 92 0.25 -40.86 27.22
CA PRO A 92 -0.30 -40.43 28.51
C PRO A 92 -1.73 -39.86 28.45
N LEU A 93 -2.22 -39.44 27.29
CA LEU A 93 -3.57 -38.87 27.12
C LEU A 93 -4.66 -39.93 26.92
N SER A 94 -4.30 -41.17 26.61
CA SER A 94 -5.24 -42.24 26.22
C SER A 94 -6.35 -42.54 27.25
N GLY A 95 -6.11 -42.26 28.53
CA GLY A 95 -7.08 -42.43 29.62
C GLY A 95 -7.97 -41.22 29.93
N LEU A 96 -7.75 -40.08 29.26
CA LEU A 96 -8.43 -38.81 29.58
C LEU A 96 -9.80 -38.71 28.88
N ALA A 97 -10.70 -39.66 29.13
CA ALA A 97 -12.00 -39.75 28.45
C ALA A 97 -12.92 -38.53 28.60
N GLY A 98 -12.64 -37.64 29.57
CA GLY A 98 -13.34 -36.37 29.77
C GLY A 98 -12.89 -35.23 28.85
N LEU A 99 -11.82 -35.43 28.07
CA LEU A 99 -11.24 -34.39 27.22
C LEU A 99 -12.19 -34.04 26.07
N GLN A 100 -12.51 -32.75 25.94
CA GLN A 100 -13.41 -32.18 24.96
C GLN A 100 -12.68 -31.30 23.94
N SER A 101 -11.58 -30.65 24.36
CA SER A 101 -10.77 -29.80 23.49
C SER A 101 -9.29 -30.13 23.66
N LEU A 102 -8.64 -30.41 22.53
CA LEU A 102 -7.20 -30.70 22.48
C LEU A 102 -6.56 -29.88 21.35
N ASN A 103 -5.58 -29.07 21.71
CA ASN A 103 -4.75 -28.36 20.74
C ASN A 103 -3.31 -28.88 20.77
N LEU A 104 -2.86 -29.40 19.64
CA LEU A 104 -1.54 -29.97 19.38
C LEU A 104 -0.83 -29.25 18.21
N SER A 105 -1.30 -28.06 17.83
CA SER A 105 -0.75 -27.35 16.67
C SER A 105 0.75 -27.08 16.84
N SER A 106 1.52 -27.19 15.77
CA SER A 106 2.97 -26.94 15.77
C SER A 106 3.74 -27.79 16.80
N THR A 107 3.37 -29.06 16.92
CA THR A 107 4.09 -30.08 17.72
C THR A 107 4.71 -31.14 16.80
N GLY A 108 5.58 -31.98 17.34
CA GLY A 108 6.22 -33.08 16.60
C GLY A 108 5.37 -34.36 16.53
N VAL A 109 4.08 -34.29 16.83
CA VAL A 109 3.17 -35.44 16.84
C VAL A 109 2.99 -36.01 15.43
N MET A 110 3.01 -37.34 15.33
CA MET A 110 2.75 -38.10 14.09
C MET A 110 1.73 -39.22 14.29
N ASP A 111 1.65 -39.83 15.48
CA ASP A 111 0.76 -40.95 15.80
C ASP A 111 -0.44 -40.48 16.64
N LEU A 112 -1.65 -40.72 16.12
CA LEU A 112 -2.93 -40.38 16.77
C LEU A 112 -3.58 -41.57 17.48
N SER A 113 -2.98 -42.76 17.45
CA SER A 113 -3.54 -43.97 18.06
C SER A 113 -4.00 -43.79 19.51
N PRO A 114 -3.27 -43.04 20.37
CA PRO A 114 -3.71 -42.76 21.75
C PRO A 114 -5.03 -41.98 21.87
N LEU A 115 -5.46 -41.28 20.82
CA LEU A 115 -6.69 -40.48 20.83
C LEU A 115 -7.95 -41.29 20.49
N SER A 116 -7.80 -42.51 19.95
CA SER A 116 -8.92 -43.31 19.41
C SER A 116 -10.06 -43.61 20.41
N GLY A 117 -9.76 -43.62 21.71
CA GLY A 117 -10.74 -43.84 22.78
C GLY A 117 -11.40 -42.58 23.35
N LEU A 118 -11.01 -41.38 22.91
CA LEU A 118 -11.45 -40.11 23.49
C LEU A 118 -12.79 -39.65 22.89
N ALA A 119 -13.83 -40.46 23.03
CA ALA A 119 -15.14 -40.23 22.41
C ALA A 119 -15.84 -38.91 22.81
N GLY A 120 -15.39 -38.27 23.91
CA GLY A 120 -15.86 -36.96 24.35
C GLY A 120 -15.24 -35.77 23.62
N LEU A 121 -14.25 -35.99 22.76
CA LEU A 121 -13.52 -34.93 22.06
C LEU A 121 -14.42 -34.24 21.03
N GLN A 122 -14.54 -32.92 21.15
CA GLN A 122 -15.36 -32.04 20.31
C GLN A 122 -14.51 -31.13 19.43
N SER A 123 -13.33 -30.73 19.89
CA SER A 123 -12.41 -29.88 19.13
C SER A 123 -11.00 -30.46 19.16
N LEU A 124 -10.42 -30.64 17.98
CA LEU A 124 -9.06 -31.13 17.80
C LEU A 124 -8.31 -30.25 16.80
N ASN A 125 -7.20 -29.67 17.24
CA ASN A 125 -6.30 -28.95 16.36
C ASN A 125 -4.96 -29.70 16.23
N LEU A 126 -4.62 -30.07 14.99
CA LEU A 126 -3.41 -30.79 14.59
C LEU A 126 -2.62 -30.00 13.54
N SER A 127 -2.88 -28.71 13.37
CA SER A 127 -2.25 -27.93 12.31
C SER A 127 -0.73 -27.91 12.45
N SER A 128 -0.01 -27.95 11.33
CA SER A 128 1.46 -27.95 11.30
C SER A 128 2.10 -29.07 12.13
N THR A 129 1.52 -30.28 12.09
CA THR A 129 2.09 -31.50 12.67
C THR A 129 2.52 -32.47 11.57
N GLY A 130 3.24 -33.55 11.93
CA GLY A 130 3.68 -34.59 11.00
C GLY A 130 2.64 -35.68 10.73
N VAL A 131 1.37 -35.46 11.09
CA VAL A 131 0.30 -36.44 10.95
C VAL A 131 0.00 -36.73 9.48
N MET A 132 -0.18 -38.01 9.17
CA MET A 132 -0.59 -38.50 7.84
C MET A 132 -1.78 -39.48 7.92
N ASP A 133 -1.88 -40.29 8.99
CA ASP A 133 -2.95 -41.26 9.18
C ASP A 133 -4.05 -40.73 10.10
N LEU A 134 -5.28 -40.69 9.58
CA LEU A 134 -6.48 -40.26 10.30
C LEU A 134 -7.32 -41.43 10.83
N SER A 135 -6.92 -42.68 10.60
CA SER A 135 -7.65 -43.87 11.04
C SER A 135 -8.06 -43.86 12.52
N PRO A 136 -7.24 -43.35 13.47
CA PRO A 136 -7.61 -43.27 14.87
C PRO A 136 -8.79 -42.32 15.17
N LEU A 137 -9.10 -41.39 14.27
CA LEU A 137 -10.18 -40.41 14.46
C LEU A 137 -11.56 -40.96 14.08
N SER A 138 -11.64 -42.09 13.36
CA SER A 138 -12.89 -42.61 12.77
C SER A 138 -14.01 -42.91 13.77
N GLY A 139 -13.67 -43.16 15.04
CA GLY A 139 -14.63 -43.42 16.12
C GLY A 139 -15.08 -42.18 16.91
N LEU A 140 -14.52 -40.99 16.64
CA LEU A 140 -14.74 -39.78 17.43
C LEU A 140 -16.01 -39.02 17.00
N ALA A 141 -17.17 -39.70 17.05
CA ALA A 141 -18.44 -39.16 16.54
C ALA A 141 -18.90 -37.84 17.20
N GLY A 142 -18.33 -37.48 18.36
CA GLY A 142 -18.57 -36.20 19.05
C GLY A 142 -17.78 -35.01 18.49
N LEU A 143 -16.85 -35.24 17.56
CA LEU A 143 -15.99 -34.20 17.01
C LEU A 143 -16.79 -33.21 16.16
N GLN A 144 -16.69 -31.93 16.51
CA GLN A 144 -17.38 -30.80 15.87
C GLN A 144 -16.40 -29.90 15.10
N SER A 145 -15.16 -29.78 15.55
CA SER A 145 -14.13 -28.98 14.88
C SER A 145 -12.85 -29.78 14.74
N LEU A 146 -12.31 -29.82 13.52
CA LEU A 146 -11.05 -30.50 13.20
C LEU A 146 -10.19 -29.59 12.32
N ASN A 147 -8.98 -29.29 12.78
CA ASN A 147 -7.99 -28.56 12.00
C ASN A 147 -6.80 -29.49 11.67
N LEU A 148 -6.58 -29.70 10.37
CA LEU A 148 -5.53 -30.53 9.78
C LEU A 148 -4.63 -29.72 8.83
N SER A 149 -4.70 -28.38 8.88
CA SER A 149 -3.95 -27.53 7.97
C SER A 149 -2.44 -27.77 8.08
N SER A 150 -1.74 -27.78 6.95
CA SER A 150 -0.30 -27.99 6.83
C SER A 150 0.17 -29.31 7.48
N THR A 151 -0.59 -30.39 7.28
CA THR A 151 -0.21 -31.76 7.63
C THR A 151 0.06 -32.57 6.35
N GLY A 152 0.62 -33.78 6.50
CA GLY A 152 0.87 -34.68 5.38
C GLY A 152 -0.33 -35.55 4.98
N VAL A 153 -1.54 -35.14 5.35
CA VAL A 153 -2.78 -35.88 5.07
C VAL A 153 -3.09 -35.84 3.57
N MET A 154 -3.41 -37.01 3.00
CA MET A 154 -3.84 -37.16 1.61
C MET A 154 -5.27 -37.74 1.50
N ASP A 155 -5.66 -38.59 2.44
CA ASP A 155 -6.89 -39.38 2.39
C ASP A 155 -7.87 -39.03 3.51
N LEU A 156 -9.14 -38.84 3.16
CA LEU A 156 -10.23 -38.49 4.07
C LEU A 156 -11.24 -39.60 4.46
N PRO A 157 -11.20 -40.88 3.97
CA PRO A 157 -12.19 -41.90 4.37
C PRO A 157 -12.43 -42.04 5.88
N PRO A 158 -11.42 -41.91 6.78
CA PRO A 158 -11.65 -41.97 8.22
C PRO A 158 -12.61 -40.89 8.75
N LEU A 159 -12.81 -39.78 8.04
CA LEU A 159 -13.70 -38.70 8.46
C LEU A 159 -15.17 -38.94 8.11
N SER A 160 -15.47 -39.89 7.21
CA SER A 160 -16.83 -40.11 6.66
C SER A 160 -17.92 -40.39 7.71
N GLY A 161 -17.54 -40.93 8.87
CA GLY A 161 -18.45 -41.24 9.98
C GLY A 161 -18.69 -40.10 10.97
N LEU A 162 -17.99 -38.96 10.83
CA LEU A 162 -18.02 -37.85 11.78
C LEU A 162 -19.21 -36.91 11.53
N ALA A 163 -20.42 -37.43 11.56
CA ALA A 163 -21.65 -36.69 11.20
C ALA A 163 -21.91 -35.42 12.03
N GLY A 164 -21.27 -35.29 13.20
CA GLY A 164 -21.31 -34.10 14.06
C GLY A 164 -20.34 -32.98 13.67
N LEU A 165 -19.44 -33.21 12.71
CA LEU A 165 -18.40 -32.26 12.31
C LEU A 165 -19.03 -31.03 11.64
N GLN A 166 -18.72 -29.85 12.18
CA GLN A 166 -19.21 -28.54 11.76
C GLN A 166 -18.12 -27.71 11.07
N SER A 167 -16.87 -27.85 11.49
CA SER A 167 -15.73 -27.12 10.95
C SER A 167 -14.59 -28.07 10.60
N LEU A 168 -14.11 -27.99 9.36
CA LEU A 168 -12.98 -28.77 8.88
C LEU A 168 -12.00 -27.87 8.12
N TYR A 169 -10.74 -27.87 8.57
CA TYR A 169 -9.67 -27.12 7.93
C TYR A 169 -8.62 -28.08 7.37
N LEU A 170 -8.38 -28.00 6.07
CA LEU A 170 -7.47 -28.87 5.31
C LEU A 170 -6.42 -28.05 4.52
N ALA A 171 -6.22 -26.79 4.90
CA ALA A 171 -5.42 -25.88 4.09
C ALA A 171 -3.97 -26.35 4.00
N GLY A 172 -3.39 -26.37 2.80
CA GLY A 172 -2.01 -26.83 2.57
C GLY A 172 -1.78 -28.32 2.86
N THR A 173 -2.80 -29.15 2.64
CA THR A 173 -2.67 -30.62 2.60
C THR A 173 -2.68 -31.13 1.15
N ASP A 174 -2.29 -32.38 0.94
CA ASP A 174 -2.21 -33.01 -0.39
C ASP A 174 -3.53 -33.71 -0.80
N VAL A 175 -4.65 -33.33 -0.17
CA VAL A 175 -5.98 -33.89 -0.45
C VAL A 175 -6.43 -33.55 -1.87
N THR A 176 -6.95 -34.55 -2.58
CA THR A 176 -7.57 -34.37 -3.91
C THR A 176 -9.00 -34.90 -4.02
N ASP A 177 -9.37 -35.90 -3.21
CA ASP A 177 -10.71 -36.51 -3.23
C ASP A 177 -11.56 -36.05 -2.04
N LEU A 178 -12.71 -35.44 -2.34
CA LEU A 178 -13.67 -34.96 -1.35
C LEU A 178 -14.86 -35.90 -1.15
N SER A 179 -14.93 -37.03 -1.88
CA SER A 179 -16.03 -37.99 -1.77
C SER A 179 -16.36 -38.42 -0.32
N PRO A 180 -15.37 -38.58 0.61
CA PRO A 180 -15.66 -38.94 2.00
C PRO A 180 -16.42 -37.86 2.78
N LEU A 181 -16.41 -36.60 2.33
CA LEU A 181 -17.08 -35.49 3.02
C LEU A 181 -18.58 -35.39 2.71
N SER A 182 -19.06 -36.08 1.66
CA SER A 182 -20.45 -35.99 1.19
C SER A 182 -21.51 -36.34 2.24
N GLY A 183 -21.16 -37.14 3.26
CA GLY A 183 -22.03 -37.54 4.36
C GLY A 183 -22.07 -36.57 5.56
N LEU A 184 -21.22 -35.54 5.58
CA LEU A 184 -21.06 -34.63 6.73
C LEU A 184 -22.13 -33.53 6.75
N ALA A 185 -23.39 -33.92 6.94
CA ALA A 185 -24.55 -33.02 6.84
C ALA A 185 -24.52 -31.82 7.82
N SER A 186 -23.74 -31.91 8.90
CA SER A 186 -23.57 -30.82 9.89
C SER A 186 -22.48 -29.83 9.52
N LEU A 187 -21.70 -30.07 8.45
CA LEU A 187 -20.56 -29.24 8.08
C LEU A 187 -21.02 -27.84 7.63
N GLN A 188 -20.46 -26.82 8.27
CA GLN A 188 -20.79 -25.40 8.09
C GLN A 188 -19.60 -24.62 7.54
N SER A 189 -18.38 -24.94 7.96
CA SER A 189 -17.15 -24.30 7.50
C SER A 189 -16.17 -25.33 6.95
N LEU A 190 -15.67 -25.09 5.74
CA LEU A 190 -14.68 -25.93 5.09
C LEU A 190 -13.58 -25.08 4.46
N ASP A 191 -12.34 -25.31 4.86
CA ASP A 191 -11.16 -24.70 4.23
C ASP A 191 -10.37 -25.75 3.46
N LEU A 192 -10.27 -25.55 2.15
CA LEU A 192 -9.52 -26.41 1.22
C LEU A 192 -8.35 -25.65 0.59
N SER A 193 -7.99 -24.47 1.09
CA SER A 193 -7.00 -23.61 0.45
C SER A 193 -5.68 -24.34 0.24
N SER A 194 -5.05 -24.16 -0.92
CA SER A 194 -3.77 -24.76 -1.30
C SER A 194 -3.79 -26.30 -1.25
N THR A 195 -4.91 -26.91 -1.63
CA THR A 195 -5.04 -28.36 -1.87
C THR A 195 -5.05 -28.67 -3.37
N GLY A 196 -4.89 -29.94 -3.73
CA GLY A 196 -4.97 -30.39 -5.13
C GLY A 196 -6.41 -30.61 -5.65
N VAL A 197 -7.42 -30.13 -4.94
CA VAL A 197 -8.83 -30.38 -5.28
C VAL A 197 -9.25 -29.62 -6.53
N THR A 198 -9.88 -30.35 -7.47
CA THR A 198 -10.43 -29.80 -8.72
C THR A 198 -11.91 -30.13 -8.93
N ASP A 199 -12.43 -31.18 -8.30
CA ASP A 199 -13.85 -31.53 -8.33
C ASP A 199 -14.52 -31.26 -6.97
N LEU A 200 -15.55 -30.42 -6.98
CA LEU A 200 -16.33 -30.03 -5.81
C LEU A 200 -17.71 -30.71 -5.77
N SER A 201 -17.98 -31.67 -6.67
CA SER A 201 -19.27 -32.35 -6.79
C SER A 201 -19.75 -32.95 -5.46
N ALA A 202 -18.84 -33.53 -4.68
CA ALA A 202 -19.11 -34.10 -3.36
C ALA A 202 -19.66 -33.09 -2.33
N LEU A 203 -19.38 -31.80 -2.51
CA LEU A 203 -19.85 -30.73 -1.60
C LEU A 203 -21.27 -30.25 -1.93
N SER A 204 -21.79 -30.57 -3.12
CA SER A 204 -23.11 -30.08 -3.59
C SER A 204 -24.30 -30.57 -2.75
N VAL A 205 -24.11 -31.62 -1.96
CA VAL A 205 -25.13 -32.18 -1.05
C VAL A 205 -25.09 -31.56 0.34
N LEU A 206 -24.06 -30.78 0.67
CA LEU A 206 -23.85 -30.16 1.99
C LEU A 206 -24.68 -28.89 2.14
N ALA A 207 -26.00 -29.02 2.19
CA ALA A 207 -26.94 -27.89 2.30
C ALA A 207 -26.75 -27.03 3.57
N GLY A 208 -26.01 -27.54 4.56
CA GLY A 208 -25.61 -26.85 5.79
C GLY A 208 -24.41 -25.93 5.66
N LEU A 209 -23.63 -26.04 4.57
CA LEU A 209 -22.38 -25.31 4.39
C LEU A 209 -22.61 -23.80 4.27
N GLN A 210 -21.89 -23.02 5.07
CA GLN A 210 -22.00 -21.56 5.19
C GLN A 210 -20.77 -20.83 4.65
N SER A 211 -19.58 -21.40 4.86
CA SER A 211 -18.30 -20.82 4.45
C SER A 211 -17.42 -21.86 3.76
N LEU A 212 -16.89 -21.50 2.59
CA LEU A 212 -15.98 -22.33 1.79
C LEU A 212 -14.77 -21.51 1.32
N TYR A 213 -13.57 -21.98 1.64
CA TYR A 213 -12.30 -21.37 1.23
C TYR A 213 -11.57 -22.27 0.24
N LEU A 214 -11.17 -21.71 -0.91
CA LEU A 214 -10.58 -22.39 -2.07
C LEU A 214 -9.35 -21.63 -2.60
N TYR A 215 -8.65 -20.86 -1.77
CA TYR A 215 -7.48 -20.08 -2.22
C TYR A 215 -6.39 -21.00 -2.74
N GLY A 216 -5.83 -20.74 -3.93
CA GLY A 216 -4.82 -21.60 -4.54
C GLY A 216 -5.33 -22.97 -4.99
N CYS A 217 -6.66 -23.16 -5.04
CA CYS A 217 -7.28 -24.33 -5.67
C CYS A 217 -7.68 -24.02 -7.11
N ARG A 218 -7.93 -25.06 -7.91
CA ARG A 218 -8.32 -24.89 -9.31
C ARG A 218 -9.56 -25.69 -9.69
N PRO A 219 -10.72 -25.39 -9.09
CA PRO A 219 -11.95 -26.12 -9.36
C PRO A 219 -12.35 -26.01 -10.82
N THR A 220 -12.79 -27.13 -11.38
CA THR A 220 -13.32 -27.23 -12.74
C THR A 220 -14.71 -26.63 -12.87
N SER A 221 -15.45 -26.51 -11.77
CA SER A 221 -16.75 -25.85 -11.68
C SER A 221 -17.01 -25.35 -10.26
N LEU A 222 -17.61 -24.16 -10.17
CA LEU A 222 -18.12 -23.57 -8.92
C LEU A 222 -19.65 -23.53 -8.86
N ARG A 223 -20.36 -23.92 -9.93
CA ARG A 223 -21.81 -23.70 -10.06
C ARG A 223 -22.61 -24.44 -8.98
N SER A 224 -22.26 -25.68 -8.70
CA SER A 224 -22.97 -26.53 -7.73
C SER A 224 -22.80 -26.04 -6.29
N VAL A 225 -21.62 -25.56 -5.92
CA VAL A 225 -21.37 -25.03 -4.57
C VAL A 225 -21.95 -23.62 -4.41
N ALA A 226 -21.88 -22.77 -5.44
CA ALA A 226 -22.45 -21.42 -5.38
C ALA A 226 -23.98 -21.41 -5.21
N SER A 227 -24.68 -22.48 -5.60
CA SER A 227 -26.13 -22.63 -5.44
C SER A 227 -26.57 -23.22 -4.10
N LEU A 228 -25.62 -23.57 -3.20
CA LEU A 228 -25.94 -24.09 -1.88
C LEU A 228 -26.77 -23.07 -1.09
N PRO A 229 -27.88 -23.49 -0.44
CA PRO A 229 -28.90 -22.58 0.07
C PRO A 229 -28.45 -21.79 1.31
N ARG A 230 -27.52 -22.33 2.10
CA ARG A 230 -26.98 -21.68 3.31
C ARG A 230 -25.61 -21.06 3.11
N LEU A 231 -25.01 -21.20 1.93
CA LEU A 231 -23.70 -20.64 1.67
C LEU A 231 -23.81 -19.11 1.65
N THR A 232 -23.02 -18.47 2.51
CA THR A 232 -22.93 -17.01 2.65
C THR A 232 -21.55 -16.49 2.29
N GLN A 233 -20.51 -17.32 2.41
CA GLN A 233 -19.13 -16.99 2.11
C GLN A 233 -18.52 -18.02 1.17
N LEU A 234 -17.98 -17.54 0.06
CA LEU A 234 -17.18 -18.33 -0.87
C LEU A 234 -15.97 -17.51 -1.27
N PHE A 235 -14.79 -18.07 -1.04
CA PHE A 235 -13.53 -17.46 -1.38
C PHE A 235 -12.78 -18.35 -2.37
N ALA A 236 -12.59 -17.88 -3.60
CA ALA A 236 -11.90 -18.61 -4.66
C ALA A 236 -11.19 -17.60 -5.55
N ASP A 237 -9.87 -17.74 -5.71
CA ASP A 237 -9.04 -16.86 -6.53
C ASP A 237 -8.80 -17.41 -7.96
N GLU A 238 -8.98 -18.72 -8.15
CA GLU A 238 -8.90 -19.39 -9.45
C GLU A 238 -10.07 -20.36 -9.69
N ALA A 239 -10.49 -20.50 -10.94
CA ALA A 239 -11.41 -21.55 -11.42
C ALA A 239 -11.32 -21.69 -12.95
N VAL A 240 -11.59 -22.88 -13.48
CA VAL A 240 -11.60 -23.11 -14.93
C VAL A 240 -12.85 -22.48 -15.55
N GLY A 241 -12.70 -21.76 -16.66
CA GLY A 241 -13.81 -21.21 -17.44
C GLY A 241 -14.55 -20.03 -16.80
N ILE A 242 -14.08 -19.51 -15.67
CA ILE A 242 -14.69 -18.36 -14.98
C ILE A 242 -13.73 -17.17 -15.04
N PRO A 243 -14.18 -15.96 -15.42
CA PRO A 243 -13.33 -14.77 -15.42
C PRO A 243 -12.82 -14.45 -14.00
N GLN A 244 -11.55 -14.06 -13.89
CA GLN A 244 -10.93 -13.71 -12.60
C GLN A 244 -11.62 -12.49 -11.94
N GLU A 245 -12.24 -11.64 -12.76
CA GLU A 245 -13.04 -10.47 -12.36
C GLU A 245 -14.33 -10.86 -11.61
N VAL A 246 -14.77 -12.12 -11.68
CA VAL A 246 -15.92 -12.63 -10.91
C VAL A 246 -15.48 -13.24 -9.58
N LEU A 247 -14.23 -13.69 -9.51
CA LEU A 247 -13.62 -14.41 -8.38
C LEU A 247 -13.11 -13.46 -7.28
N SER A 248 -12.50 -14.01 -6.23
CA SER A 248 -11.88 -13.26 -5.14
C SER A 248 -10.61 -12.55 -5.61
N HIS A 249 -10.53 -11.23 -5.43
CA HIS A 249 -9.38 -10.42 -5.85
C HIS A 249 -8.29 -10.28 -4.81
N ARG A 250 -8.59 -10.62 -3.56
CA ARG A 250 -7.68 -10.59 -2.40
C ARG A 250 -8.17 -11.55 -1.32
N PHE A 251 -7.31 -11.83 -0.37
CA PHE A 251 -7.69 -12.58 0.83
C PHE A 251 -8.85 -11.88 1.55
N GLY A 252 -9.87 -12.65 1.94
CA GLY A 252 -11.12 -12.16 2.55
C GLY A 252 -12.13 -11.51 1.59
N ASP A 253 -11.89 -11.47 0.27
CA ASP A 253 -12.88 -10.98 -0.70
C ASP A 253 -13.89 -12.06 -1.07
N ASN A 254 -15.08 -12.00 -0.48
CA ASN A 254 -16.16 -12.96 -0.72
C ASN A 254 -16.74 -12.78 -2.13
N CYS A 255 -16.54 -13.77 -3.01
CA CYS A 255 -16.96 -13.69 -4.41
C CYS A 255 -18.33 -14.33 -4.68
N LEU A 256 -19.04 -14.81 -3.65
CA LEU A 256 -20.29 -15.56 -3.82
C LEU A 256 -21.39 -14.79 -4.55
N SER A 257 -21.58 -13.51 -4.22
CA SER A 257 -22.62 -12.69 -4.85
C SER A 257 -22.32 -12.48 -6.34
N ARG A 258 -21.06 -12.19 -6.68
CA ARG A 258 -20.59 -12.03 -8.06
C ARG A 258 -20.77 -13.32 -8.85
N LEU A 259 -20.41 -14.47 -8.29
CA LEU A 259 -20.59 -15.79 -8.91
C LEU A 259 -22.06 -16.12 -9.17
N ARG A 260 -22.94 -15.89 -8.19
CA ARG A 260 -24.39 -16.12 -8.37
C ARG A 260 -24.98 -15.23 -9.45
N THR A 261 -24.62 -13.95 -9.47
CA THR A 261 -25.01 -13.01 -10.53
C THR A 261 -24.49 -13.49 -11.89
N TYR A 262 -23.21 -13.83 -11.98
CA TYR A 262 -22.58 -14.32 -13.20
C TYR A 262 -23.29 -15.56 -13.77
N PHE A 263 -23.52 -16.58 -12.95
CA PHE A 263 -24.22 -17.79 -13.40
C PHE A 263 -25.67 -17.51 -13.81
N SER A 264 -26.37 -16.61 -13.10
CA SER A 264 -27.73 -16.22 -13.46
C SER A 264 -27.78 -15.49 -14.80
N GLU A 265 -26.79 -14.65 -15.10
CA GLU A 265 -26.69 -13.94 -16.38
C GLU A 265 -26.33 -14.90 -17.53
N LEU A 266 -25.49 -15.91 -17.28
CA LEU A 266 -25.24 -16.98 -18.26
C LEU A 266 -26.53 -17.78 -18.57
N ASP A 267 -27.37 -18.03 -17.57
CA ASP A 267 -28.67 -18.73 -17.76
C ASP A 267 -29.65 -17.91 -18.62
N LEU A 268 -29.53 -16.57 -18.63
CA LEU A 268 -30.29 -15.69 -19.53
C LEU A 268 -29.72 -15.67 -20.97
N GLY A 269 -28.51 -16.21 -21.15
CA GLY A 269 -27.82 -16.37 -22.41
C GLY A 269 -26.37 -15.96 -22.32
N SER A 270 -25.48 -16.77 -22.88
CA SER A 270 -24.04 -16.52 -22.90
C SER A 270 -23.48 -16.27 -24.29
N GLU A 271 -22.31 -15.64 -24.33
CA GLU A 271 -21.43 -15.58 -25.49
C GLU A 271 -19.98 -15.82 -25.07
N VAL A 272 -19.17 -16.28 -26.02
CA VAL A 272 -17.74 -16.54 -25.78
C VAL A 272 -16.98 -15.23 -25.71
N GLU A 273 -16.16 -15.10 -24.69
CA GLU A 273 -15.30 -13.96 -24.45
C GLU A 273 -13.96 -14.14 -25.17
N ASN A 274 -13.82 -13.48 -26.33
CA ASN A 274 -12.63 -13.55 -27.18
C ASN A 274 -11.77 -12.28 -27.11
N GLU A 275 -11.69 -11.62 -25.96
CA GLU A 275 -10.86 -10.44 -25.75
C GLU A 275 -9.58 -10.81 -24.97
N VAL A 276 -8.40 -10.44 -25.49
CA VAL A 276 -7.10 -10.71 -24.85
C VAL A 276 -6.29 -9.43 -24.75
N LYS A 277 -5.57 -9.24 -23.63
CA LYS A 277 -4.66 -8.11 -23.47
C LYS A 277 -3.23 -8.52 -23.85
N VAL A 278 -2.52 -7.65 -24.57
CA VAL A 278 -1.08 -7.75 -24.80
C VAL A 278 -0.40 -6.56 -24.14
N ILE A 279 0.49 -6.84 -23.19
CA ILE A 279 1.15 -5.83 -22.37
C ILE A 279 2.62 -5.73 -22.77
N LEU A 280 3.03 -4.56 -23.26
CA LEU A 280 4.41 -4.31 -23.65
C LEU A 280 5.22 -3.82 -22.46
N LEU A 281 6.34 -4.51 -22.21
CA LEU A 281 7.30 -4.19 -21.15
C LEU A 281 8.71 -4.10 -21.71
N GLY A 282 9.62 -3.48 -20.95
CA GLY A 282 11.02 -3.28 -21.32
C GLY A 282 11.49 -1.86 -21.12
N ASN A 283 12.81 -1.64 -21.21
CA ASN A 283 13.44 -0.35 -20.98
C ASN A 283 12.88 0.77 -21.87
N GLY A 284 13.07 2.02 -21.43
CA GLY A 284 12.89 3.19 -22.31
C GLY A 284 13.68 3.01 -23.61
N ARG A 285 13.16 3.54 -24.72
CA ARG A 285 13.87 3.58 -26.02
C ARG A 285 14.15 2.23 -26.69
N VAL A 286 13.71 1.11 -26.10
CA VAL A 286 13.91 -0.23 -26.68
C VAL A 286 13.19 -0.40 -28.02
N GLY A 287 12.07 0.31 -28.24
CA GLY A 287 11.31 0.30 -29.50
C GLY A 287 9.86 -0.15 -29.38
N LYS A 288 9.28 -0.17 -28.18
CA LYS A 288 7.86 -0.53 -27.91
C LYS A 288 6.90 0.20 -28.85
N THR A 289 6.89 1.53 -28.80
CA THR A 289 6.05 2.40 -29.65
C THR A 289 6.18 2.09 -31.14
N GLN A 290 7.40 1.81 -31.61
CA GLN A 290 7.65 1.53 -33.04
C GLN A 290 7.11 0.15 -33.43
N LEU A 291 7.18 -0.85 -32.54
CA LEU A 291 6.51 -2.13 -32.73
C LEU A 291 5.00 -1.93 -32.82
N CYS A 292 4.42 -1.15 -31.90
CA CYS A 292 2.99 -0.82 -31.90
C CYS A 292 2.53 -0.16 -33.21
N ARG A 293 3.32 0.77 -33.75
CA ARG A 293 3.05 1.42 -35.05
C ARG A 293 2.99 0.40 -36.18
N ARG A 294 3.92 -0.55 -36.23
CA ARG A 294 3.96 -1.57 -37.28
C ARG A 294 2.77 -2.52 -37.24
N PHE A 295 2.33 -2.92 -36.05
CA PHE A 295 1.10 -3.71 -35.89
C PHE A 295 -0.18 -2.90 -36.23
N ARG A 296 -0.09 -1.56 -36.25
CA ARG A 296 -1.15 -0.67 -36.78
C ARG A 296 -0.98 -0.35 -38.27
N ASP A 297 -0.08 -1.03 -38.96
CA ASP A 297 0.32 -0.78 -40.34
C ASP A 297 0.79 0.67 -40.61
N GLU A 298 1.26 1.35 -39.57
CA GLU A 298 1.92 2.65 -39.65
C GLU A 298 3.42 2.47 -39.96
N PRO A 299 4.03 3.36 -40.77
CA PRO A 299 5.45 3.28 -41.05
C PRO A 299 6.30 3.59 -39.81
N TYR A 300 7.51 3.05 -39.81
CA TYR A 300 8.56 3.44 -38.87
C TYR A 300 8.84 4.94 -39.02
N ASP A 301 8.98 5.62 -37.89
CA ASP A 301 9.14 7.07 -37.85
C ASP A 301 10.07 7.45 -36.70
N ASP A 302 11.25 7.93 -37.05
CA ASP A 302 12.29 8.33 -36.10
C ASP A 302 11.97 9.65 -35.39
N SER A 303 11.00 10.42 -35.89
CA SER A 303 10.57 11.68 -35.32
C SER A 303 9.55 11.53 -34.19
N VAL A 304 8.94 10.34 -34.07
CA VAL A 304 7.96 10.04 -33.01
C VAL A 304 8.68 10.11 -31.67
N PRO A 305 8.35 11.13 -30.84
CA PRO A 305 8.92 11.21 -29.52
C PRO A 305 8.43 10.04 -28.66
N PHE A 306 9.14 9.77 -27.58
CA PHE A 306 8.80 8.75 -26.59
C PHE A 306 7.30 8.76 -26.23
N THR A 307 6.68 7.59 -26.04
CA THR A 307 5.30 7.50 -25.52
C THR A 307 5.26 8.15 -24.14
N HIS A 308 4.46 9.22 -24.00
CA HIS A 308 4.13 9.82 -22.71
C HIS A 308 2.85 9.14 -22.23
N GLY A 309 2.90 8.34 -21.16
CA GLY A 309 1.73 7.66 -20.61
C GLY A 309 1.46 6.27 -21.21
N VAL A 310 0.19 5.94 -21.45
CA VAL A 310 -0.27 4.61 -21.91
C VAL A 310 -1.03 4.77 -23.22
N GLN A 311 -0.66 4.01 -24.25
CA GLN A 311 -1.44 3.92 -25.48
C GLN A 311 -2.13 2.57 -25.57
N ILE A 312 -3.44 2.61 -25.84
CA ILE A 312 -4.28 1.43 -26.01
C ILE A 312 -4.82 1.40 -27.44
N TRP A 313 -4.67 0.27 -28.13
CA TRP A 313 -5.33 0.07 -29.42
C TRP A 313 -5.82 -1.37 -29.58
N ARG A 314 -6.70 -1.57 -30.57
CA ARG A 314 -7.38 -2.84 -30.83
C ARG A 314 -7.11 -3.38 -32.22
N GLU A 315 -7.00 -4.69 -32.32
CA GLU A 315 -6.81 -5.42 -33.57
C GLU A 315 -7.51 -6.78 -33.51
N GLU A 316 -7.99 -7.27 -34.65
CA GLU A 316 -8.56 -8.61 -34.78
C GLU A 316 -7.52 -9.63 -35.24
N LEU A 317 -7.45 -10.76 -34.53
CA LEU A 317 -6.58 -11.87 -34.89
C LEU A 317 -7.38 -13.17 -35.02
N GLN A 318 -7.25 -13.85 -36.16
CA GLN A 318 -7.86 -15.17 -36.37
C GLN A 318 -7.01 -16.27 -35.73
N ILE A 319 -7.61 -17.15 -34.95
CA ILE A 319 -6.89 -18.21 -34.25
C ILE A 319 -7.56 -19.54 -34.52
N ARG A 320 -6.78 -20.45 -35.10
CA ARG A 320 -7.19 -21.82 -35.27
C ARG A 320 -6.97 -22.58 -33.96
N THR A 321 -8.08 -22.95 -33.32
CA THR A 321 -8.11 -23.88 -32.19
C THR A 321 -8.17 -25.33 -32.72
N ARG A 322 -8.14 -26.33 -31.82
CA ARG A 322 -8.20 -27.75 -32.23
C ARG A 322 -9.53 -28.11 -32.91
N SER A 323 -10.61 -27.41 -32.58
CA SER A 323 -11.95 -27.67 -33.09
C SER A 323 -12.37 -26.69 -34.20
N GLU A 324 -12.01 -25.40 -34.10
CA GLU A 324 -12.61 -24.33 -34.92
C GLU A 324 -11.65 -23.14 -35.13
N GLU A 325 -11.91 -22.32 -36.15
CA GLU A 325 -11.26 -21.02 -36.32
C GLU A 325 -12.10 -19.94 -35.62
N GLN A 326 -11.46 -19.18 -34.73
CA GLN A 326 -12.13 -18.18 -33.86
C GLN A 326 -11.43 -16.83 -33.98
N THR A 327 -12.20 -15.75 -34.01
CA THR A 327 -11.67 -14.38 -34.05
C THR A 327 -11.51 -13.83 -32.64
N PHE A 328 -10.32 -13.32 -32.33
CA PHE A 328 -9.99 -12.67 -31.07
C PHE A 328 -9.75 -11.18 -31.25
N GLN A 329 -10.25 -10.38 -30.30
CA GLN A 329 -9.92 -8.97 -30.16
C GLN A 329 -8.70 -8.82 -29.25
N ILE A 330 -7.63 -8.25 -29.77
CA ILE A 330 -6.39 -8.00 -29.04
C ILE A 330 -6.37 -6.54 -28.60
N ASN A 331 -6.30 -6.31 -27.30
CA ASN A 331 -6.04 -5.00 -26.73
C ASN A 331 -4.57 -4.87 -26.40
N TRP A 332 -3.89 -4.02 -27.13
CA TRP A 332 -2.48 -3.76 -26.91
C TRP A 332 -2.28 -2.60 -25.94
N TRP A 333 -1.35 -2.75 -25.01
CA TRP A 333 -1.02 -1.77 -23.98
C TRP A 333 0.45 -1.39 -24.08
N ASP A 334 0.74 -0.22 -24.66
CA ASP A 334 2.08 0.38 -24.66
C ASP A 334 2.22 1.30 -23.47
N PHE A 335 2.89 0.82 -22.43
CA PHE A 335 3.28 1.65 -21.32
C PHE A 335 4.59 2.37 -21.66
N GLY A 336 4.54 3.71 -21.68
CA GLY A 336 5.74 4.54 -21.80
C GLY A 336 6.79 4.09 -20.78
N GLY A 337 8.03 3.91 -21.24
CA GLY A 337 9.09 3.18 -20.51
C GLY A 337 9.64 3.87 -19.26
N GLN A 338 8.78 4.44 -18.40
CA GLN A 338 9.18 5.05 -17.15
C GLN A 338 8.88 4.17 -15.95
N ASP A 339 9.94 3.78 -15.24
CA ASP A 339 9.92 2.98 -13.99
C ASP A 339 9.05 3.58 -12.86
N ILE A 340 8.60 4.83 -13.01
CA ILE A 340 7.79 5.53 -12.01
C ILE A 340 6.33 5.02 -12.02
N TYR A 341 5.90 4.31 -13.07
CA TYR A 341 4.48 4.07 -13.32
C TYR A 341 3.91 2.79 -12.73
N HIS A 342 4.70 1.97 -12.03
CA HIS A 342 4.29 0.67 -11.46
C HIS A 342 2.98 0.66 -10.64
N GLY A 343 2.51 1.81 -10.13
CA GLY A 343 1.21 1.93 -9.43
C GLY A 343 -0.03 1.93 -10.34
N THR A 344 0.06 2.51 -11.54
CA THR A 344 -1.07 2.57 -12.49
C THR A 344 -1.24 1.27 -13.26
N HIS A 345 -0.14 0.55 -13.55
CA HIS A 345 -0.22 -0.73 -14.26
C HIS A 345 -1.07 -1.77 -13.51
N ALA A 346 -1.09 -1.74 -12.17
CA ALA A 346 -1.83 -2.71 -11.36
C ALA A 346 -3.34 -2.74 -11.67
N LEU A 347 -3.91 -1.64 -12.18
CA LEU A 347 -5.30 -1.58 -12.65
C LEU A 347 -5.56 -2.44 -13.90
N PHE A 348 -4.51 -2.74 -14.67
CA PHE A 348 -4.62 -3.36 -16.00
C PHE A 348 -4.04 -4.77 -16.09
N LEU A 349 -3.21 -5.14 -15.11
CA LEU A 349 -2.37 -6.34 -15.13
C LEU A 349 -3.04 -7.61 -14.56
N ARG A 350 -4.21 -7.50 -13.93
CA ARG A 350 -4.86 -8.59 -13.17
C ARG A 350 -5.81 -9.48 -13.98
N SER A 351 -5.91 -9.26 -15.28
CA SER A 351 -6.74 -10.05 -16.19
C SER A 351 -5.86 -10.92 -17.09
N ARG A 352 -6.45 -11.88 -17.84
CA ARG A 352 -5.74 -12.62 -18.90
C ARG A 352 -4.95 -11.69 -19.82
N ALA A 353 -3.63 -11.72 -19.68
CA ALA A 353 -2.72 -10.90 -20.45
C ALA A 353 -1.56 -11.75 -20.98
N ILE A 354 -1.06 -11.35 -22.14
CA ILE A 354 0.19 -11.83 -22.73
C ILE A 354 1.22 -10.75 -22.52
N PHE A 355 2.37 -11.12 -21.96
CA PHE A 355 3.44 -10.20 -21.67
C PHE A 355 4.48 -10.23 -22.80
N LEU A 356 4.60 -9.12 -23.51
CA LEU A 356 5.59 -8.94 -24.57
C LEU A 356 6.76 -8.10 -24.01
N ILE A 357 7.86 -8.75 -23.66
CA ILE A 357 9.04 -8.09 -23.07
C ILE A 357 10.04 -7.77 -24.18
N LEU A 358 10.20 -6.49 -24.51
CA LEU A 358 11.19 -6.04 -25.48
C LEU A 358 12.53 -5.78 -24.79
N TRP A 359 13.59 -6.27 -25.40
CA TRP A 359 14.96 -6.03 -24.95
C TRP A 359 15.90 -5.74 -26.13
N THR A 360 17.10 -5.25 -25.84
CA THR A 360 18.22 -5.11 -26.79
C THR A 360 19.54 -5.23 -26.04
N PRO A 361 20.58 -5.87 -26.60
CA PRO A 361 21.87 -6.02 -25.93
C PRO A 361 22.48 -4.71 -25.41
N ASN A 362 22.22 -3.58 -26.10
CA ASN A 362 22.75 -2.28 -25.72
C ASN A 362 22.14 -1.69 -24.44
N LEU A 363 20.95 -2.18 -24.05
CA LEU A 363 20.25 -1.73 -22.84
C LEU A 363 20.24 -2.80 -21.74
N GLU A 364 20.94 -3.92 -21.94
CA GLU A 364 21.08 -5.01 -20.96
C GLU A 364 22.15 -4.64 -19.91
N ASN A 365 21.89 -3.54 -19.21
CA ASN A 365 22.77 -2.97 -18.19
C ASN A 365 21.95 -2.27 -17.11
N ARG A 366 22.63 -1.65 -16.15
CA ARG A 366 22.02 -0.92 -15.04
C ARG A 366 22.43 0.55 -15.00
N GLU A 367 22.81 1.09 -16.15
CA GLU A 367 23.25 2.48 -16.27
C GLU A 367 22.09 3.42 -15.98
N GLU A 368 22.39 4.43 -15.17
CA GLU A 368 21.47 5.54 -14.97
C GLU A 368 21.59 6.52 -16.14
N TYR A 369 20.44 6.97 -16.61
CA TYR A 369 20.37 7.95 -17.66
C TYR A 369 19.27 8.95 -17.35
N ILE A 370 19.44 10.18 -17.81
CA ILE A 370 18.43 11.20 -17.62
C ILE A 370 17.56 11.19 -18.87
N GLU A 371 16.41 10.51 -18.80
CA GLU A 371 15.42 10.64 -19.87
C GLU A 371 14.68 11.92 -19.61
N ASN A 372 14.79 12.87 -20.54
CA ASN A 372 14.30 14.25 -20.50
C ASN A 372 14.14 14.97 -19.12
N GLY A 373 14.98 14.64 -18.13
CA GLY A 373 15.04 15.28 -16.81
C GLY A 373 14.72 14.35 -15.65
N ILE A 374 14.12 13.17 -15.87
CA ILE A 374 13.92 12.13 -14.85
C ILE A 374 15.15 11.21 -14.84
N PRO A 375 15.83 11.03 -13.69
CA PRO A 375 16.83 9.97 -13.56
C PRO A 375 16.11 8.63 -13.70
N MET A 376 16.51 7.89 -14.71
CA MET A 376 16.00 6.58 -15.10
C MET A 376 17.14 5.59 -14.98
N ARG A 377 16.81 4.32 -14.89
CA ARG A 377 17.82 3.26 -14.85
C ARG A 377 17.43 2.18 -15.84
N ASN A 378 18.36 1.77 -16.69
CA ASN A 378 18.13 0.57 -17.47
C ASN A 378 17.98 -0.62 -16.52
N GLN A 379 17.05 -1.52 -16.87
CA GLN A 379 16.85 -2.77 -16.13
C GLN A 379 17.15 -3.95 -17.05
N PRO A 380 17.92 -4.95 -16.60
CA PRO A 380 18.18 -6.14 -17.39
C PRO A 380 16.89 -6.95 -17.62
N LEU A 381 16.88 -7.83 -18.60
CA LEU A 381 15.73 -8.69 -18.92
C LEU A 381 15.22 -9.47 -17.70
N ALA A 382 16.13 -9.96 -16.86
CA ALA A 382 15.79 -10.69 -15.64
C ALA A 382 14.90 -9.87 -14.67
N TYR A 383 15.08 -8.55 -14.60
CA TYR A 383 14.21 -7.67 -13.81
C TYR A 383 12.78 -7.67 -14.33
N TRP A 384 12.59 -7.58 -15.65
CA TRP A 384 11.27 -7.57 -16.26
C TRP A 384 10.56 -8.92 -16.12
N LEU A 385 11.31 -10.02 -16.15
CA LEU A 385 10.77 -11.35 -15.89
C LEU A 385 10.31 -11.50 -14.43
N ASP A 386 11.14 -11.08 -13.47
CA ASP A 386 10.76 -11.07 -12.06
C ASP A 386 9.56 -10.15 -11.81
N TYR A 387 9.50 -9.00 -12.49
CA TYR A 387 8.36 -8.08 -12.44
C TYR A 387 7.07 -8.76 -12.91
N VAL A 388 7.08 -9.43 -14.07
CA VAL A 388 5.92 -10.18 -14.56
C VAL A 388 5.55 -11.31 -13.60
N ARG A 389 6.54 -12.04 -13.06
CA ARG A 389 6.29 -13.12 -12.10
C ARG A 389 5.57 -12.61 -10.85
N SER A 390 6.02 -11.50 -10.31
CA SER A 390 5.43 -10.87 -9.11
C SER A 390 3.99 -10.37 -9.31
N LEU A 391 3.59 -10.11 -10.56
CA LEU A 391 2.30 -9.52 -10.90
C LEU A 391 1.28 -10.51 -11.43
N ALA A 392 1.71 -11.42 -12.29
CA ALA A 392 0.84 -12.29 -13.08
C ALA A 392 1.15 -13.78 -12.88
N GLY A 393 2.13 -14.09 -12.03
CA GLY A 393 2.58 -15.46 -11.75
C GLY A 393 3.32 -16.13 -12.90
N GLU A 394 3.91 -17.28 -12.61
CA GLU A 394 4.68 -18.10 -13.59
C GLU A 394 3.81 -18.73 -14.69
N GLY A 395 2.49 -18.73 -14.48
CA GLY A 395 1.52 -19.29 -15.40
C GLY A 395 1.12 -18.39 -16.57
N SER A 396 1.55 -17.14 -16.55
CA SER A 396 1.23 -16.17 -17.61
C SER A 396 2.14 -16.34 -18.82
N PRO A 397 1.61 -16.27 -20.05
CA PRO A 397 2.41 -16.40 -21.26
C PRO A 397 3.31 -15.17 -21.44
N VAL A 398 4.61 -15.43 -21.62
CA VAL A 398 5.65 -14.42 -21.85
C VAL A 398 6.33 -14.66 -23.18
N ILE A 399 6.44 -13.60 -23.98
CA ILE A 399 7.21 -13.58 -25.22
C ILE A 399 8.30 -12.52 -25.08
N VAL A 400 9.56 -12.95 -25.17
CA VAL A 400 10.73 -12.08 -25.12
C VAL A 400 11.15 -11.74 -26.54
N VAL A 401 11.16 -10.44 -26.86
CA VAL A 401 11.44 -9.92 -28.20
C VAL A 401 12.73 -9.12 -28.19
N GLN A 402 13.78 -9.62 -28.87
CA GLN A 402 14.95 -8.81 -29.18
C GLN A 402 14.57 -7.80 -30.27
N SER A 403 14.47 -6.54 -29.87
CA SER A 403 14.17 -5.41 -30.74
C SER A 403 15.41 -4.91 -31.50
N GLN A 404 15.18 -4.06 -32.51
CA GLN A 404 16.24 -3.42 -33.32
C GLN A 404 17.11 -4.42 -34.11
N CYS A 405 16.55 -5.58 -34.45
CA CYS A 405 17.22 -6.60 -35.27
C CYS A 405 17.12 -6.28 -36.78
N ASP A 406 17.62 -5.11 -37.19
CA ASP A 406 17.50 -4.61 -38.57
C ASP A 406 18.17 -5.53 -39.60
N ARG A 407 19.18 -6.31 -39.17
CA ARG A 407 19.88 -7.33 -39.94
C ARG A 407 19.95 -8.62 -39.14
N PHE A 408 20.11 -9.75 -39.83
CA PHE A 408 20.31 -11.06 -39.18
C PHE A 408 21.54 -11.07 -38.24
N ALA A 409 22.59 -10.31 -38.55
CA ALA A 409 23.78 -10.20 -37.72
C ALA A 409 23.56 -9.42 -36.40
N ASP A 410 22.47 -8.66 -36.28
CA ASP A 410 22.14 -7.91 -35.07
C ASP A 410 21.49 -8.81 -33.99
N GLN A 411 21.08 -10.02 -34.38
CA GLN A 411 20.49 -11.01 -33.47
C GLN A 411 21.56 -11.56 -32.51
N SER A 412 21.34 -11.36 -31.21
CA SER A 412 22.17 -11.96 -30.18
C SER A 412 21.76 -13.41 -29.97
N ARG A 413 22.76 -14.29 -29.80
CA ARG A 413 22.54 -15.71 -29.45
C ARG A 413 22.67 -15.97 -27.96
N ASP A 414 23.28 -15.05 -27.22
CA ASP A 414 23.44 -15.14 -25.77
C ASP A 414 22.20 -14.55 -25.10
N LEU A 415 21.18 -15.40 -25.00
CA LEU A 415 19.95 -15.06 -24.29
C LEU A 415 20.16 -15.15 -22.77
N PRO A 416 19.66 -14.17 -22.00
CA PRO A 416 19.53 -14.33 -20.56
C PRO A 416 18.69 -15.57 -20.23
N LYS A 417 18.98 -16.26 -19.13
CA LYS A 417 18.22 -17.44 -18.71
C LYS A 417 16.76 -17.06 -18.43
N LEU A 418 15.83 -17.76 -19.06
CA LEU A 418 14.39 -17.61 -18.86
C LEU A 418 13.87 -18.61 -17.80
N ASP A 419 14.48 -18.62 -16.62
CA ASP A 419 14.13 -19.56 -15.56
C ASP A 419 12.71 -19.24 -15.00
N GLY A 420 11.87 -20.27 -14.85
CA GLY A 420 10.57 -20.17 -14.14
C GLY A 420 9.33 -19.82 -14.98
N PHE A 421 9.42 -19.61 -16.30
CA PHE A 421 8.23 -19.48 -17.15
C PHE A 421 8.12 -20.67 -18.11
N TRP A 422 7.10 -21.50 -17.90
CA TRP A 422 6.83 -22.63 -18.78
C TRP A 422 6.47 -22.14 -20.18
N GLY A 423 7.31 -22.43 -21.18
CA GLY A 423 7.04 -22.10 -22.58
C GLY A 423 7.32 -20.65 -22.97
N ALA A 424 8.18 -19.92 -22.23
CA ALA A 424 8.63 -18.60 -22.64
C ALA A 424 9.25 -18.65 -24.06
N GLN A 425 8.75 -17.80 -24.95
CA GLN A 425 9.15 -17.81 -26.35
C GLN A 425 10.13 -16.67 -26.63
N HIS A 426 11.10 -16.91 -27.50
CA HIS A 426 12.03 -15.87 -27.95
C HIS A 426 11.78 -15.51 -29.41
N SER A 427 11.79 -14.21 -29.71
CA SER A 427 11.72 -13.68 -31.07
C SER A 427 12.73 -12.57 -31.28
N SER A 428 13.03 -12.30 -32.55
CA SER A 428 13.79 -11.14 -32.98
C SER A 428 12.94 -10.32 -33.93
N TYR A 429 12.93 -9.00 -33.75
CA TYR A 429 12.06 -8.12 -34.52
C TYR A 429 12.76 -6.80 -34.88
N SER A 430 12.56 -6.34 -36.12
CA SER A 430 12.91 -4.99 -36.55
C SER A 430 11.65 -4.22 -36.92
N ALA A 431 11.35 -3.18 -36.13
CA ALA A 431 10.31 -2.23 -36.51
C ALA A 431 10.71 -1.39 -37.74
N LYS A 432 11.99 -1.35 -38.13
CA LYS A 432 12.44 -0.56 -39.28
C LYS A 432 12.18 -1.28 -40.60
N THR A 433 12.42 -2.59 -40.65
CA THR A 433 12.27 -3.41 -41.86
C THR A 433 11.05 -4.34 -41.83
N ASP A 434 10.34 -4.38 -40.70
CA ASP A 434 9.26 -5.33 -40.39
C ASP A 434 9.72 -6.81 -40.37
N LEU A 435 11.04 -7.03 -40.30
CA LEU A 435 11.63 -8.36 -40.23
C LEU A 435 11.25 -9.04 -38.90
N GLY A 436 10.71 -10.25 -38.98
CA GLY A 436 10.31 -11.05 -37.82
C GLY A 436 8.81 -10.99 -37.47
N ARG A 437 8.00 -10.19 -38.20
CA ARG A 437 6.55 -10.06 -37.96
C ARG A 437 5.81 -11.40 -37.95
N GLU A 438 6.00 -12.21 -38.99
CA GLU A 438 5.31 -13.52 -39.12
C GLU A 438 5.59 -14.46 -37.96
N VAL A 439 6.85 -14.48 -37.47
CA VAL A 439 7.24 -15.31 -36.33
C VAL A 439 6.57 -14.80 -35.05
N LEU A 440 6.64 -13.49 -34.80
CA LEU A 440 6.03 -12.88 -33.62
C LEU A 440 4.50 -13.07 -33.60
N GLU A 441 3.83 -12.92 -34.73
CA GLU A 441 2.39 -13.20 -34.85
C GLU A 441 2.05 -14.67 -34.58
N ALA A 442 2.86 -15.62 -35.09
CA ALA A 442 2.67 -17.04 -34.82
C ALA A 442 2.81 -17.35 -33.32
N GLN A 443 3.78 -16.72 -32.65
CA GLN A 443 3.99 -16.84 -31.21
C GLN A 443 2.84 -16.25 -30.39
N LEU A 444 2.30 -15.09 -30.80
CA LEU A 444 1.10 -14.51 -30.21
C LEU A 444 -0.11 -15.45 -30.33
N ARG A 445 -0.33 -16.07 -31.50
CA ARG A 445 -1.40 -17.08 -31.69
C ARG A 445 -1.21 -18.28 -30.77
N GLU A 446 0.02 -18.74 -30.57
CA GLU A 446 0.33 -19.83 -29.62
C GLU A 446 0.05 -19.42 -28.17
N ALA A 447 0.46 -18.22 -27.77
CA ALA A 447 0.22 -17.70 -26.42
C ALA A 447 -1.28 -17.57 -26.10
N ILE A 448 -2.09 -17.11 -27.07
CA ILE A 448 -3.55 -17.07 -26.91
C ILE A 448 -4.12 -18.49 -26.82
N ARG A 449 -3.66 -19.43 -27.65
CA ARG A 449 -4.08 -20.84 -27.56
C ARG A 449 -3.74 -21.44 -26.20
N TYR A 450 -2.55 -21.17 -25.68
CA TYR A 450 -2.13 -21.60 -24.35
C TYR A 450 -3.08 -21.06 -23.26
N LEU A 451 -3.47 -19.77 -23.33
CA LEU A 451 -4.43 -19.21 -22.38
C LEU A 451 -5.80 -19.91 -22.45
N LEU A 452 -6.28 -20.24 -23.66
CA LEU A 452 -7.54 -20.96 -23.85
C LEU A 452 -7.48 -22.39 -23.31
N GLU A 453 -6.43 -23.14 -23.65
CA GLU A 453 -6.25 -24.52 -23.17
C GLU A 453 -6.06 -24.57 -21.65
N ARG A 454 -5.30 -23.61 -21.10
CA ARG A 454 -5.05 -23.54 -19.66
C ARG A 454 -6.31 -23.17 -18.89
N ASN A 455 -6.98 -22.08 -19.27
CA ASN A 455 -8.01 -21.46 -18.45
C ASN A 455 -9.45 -21.76 -18.91
N GLY A 456 -9.62 -22.50 -20.01
CA GLY A 456 -10.92 -22.78 -20.64
C GLY A 456 -11.42 -21.62 -21.51
N ALA A 457 -12.38 -21.92 -22.39
CA ALA A 457 -13.16 -20.87 -23.05
C ALA A 457 -13.94 -20.09 -21.98
N LEU A 458 -13.82 -18.77 -21.98
CA LEU A 458 -14.60 -17.93 -21.09
C LEU A 458 -15.92 -17.62 -21.74
N GLU A 459 -16.98 -17.65 -20.94
CA GLU A 459 -18.28 -17.15 -21.34
C GLU A 459 -18.66 -15.97 -20.47
N ILE A 460 -19.36 -15.01 -21.06
CA ILE A 460 -20.00 -13.92 -20.32
C ILE A 460 -21.47 -13.84 -20.71
N GLY A 461 -22.30 -13.27 -19.83
CA GLY A 461 -23.70 -13.02 -20.14
C GLY A 461 -23.85 -12.07 -21.34
N LYS A 462 -24.78 -12.35 -22.25
CA LYS A 462 -25.04 -11.52 -23.44
C LYS A 462 -25.33 -10.06 -23.11
N GLY A 463 -25.95 -9.80 -21.95
CA GLY A 463 -26.17 -8.44 -21.46
C GLY A 463 -24.85 -7.69 -21.23
N ARG A 464 -23.87 -8.33 -20.57
CA ARG A 464 -22.55 -7.71 -20.31
C ARG A 464 -21.82 -7.42 -21.61
N ALA A 465 -21.86 -8.37 -22.53
CA ALA A 465 -21.25 -8.21 -23.84
C ALA A 465 -21.80 -7.01 -24.63
N GLU A 466 -23.13 -6.87 -24.65
CA GLU A 466 -23.79 -5.77 -25.34
C GLU A 466 -23.49 -4.43 -24.67
N VAL A 467 -23.54 -4.34 -23.33
CA VAL A 467 -23.15 -3.12 -22.59
C VAL A 467 -21.71 -2.73 -22.94
N ARG A 468 -20.76 -3.69 -22.93
CA ARG A 468 -19.38 -3.42 -23.33
C ARG A 468 -19.27 -2.88 -24.74
N ARG A 469 -19.91 -3.52 -25.72
CA ARG A 469 -19.92 -3.04 -27.12
C ARG A 469 -20.45 -1.61 -27.19
N ARG A 470 -21.52 -1.30 -26.46
CA ARG A 470 -22.09 0.05 -26.43
C ARG A 470 -21.16 1.10 -25.82
N LEU A 471 -20.46 0.77 -24.74
CA LEU A 471 -19.46 1.65 -24.13
C LEU A 471 -18.29 1.93 -25.09
N TYR A 472 -17.86 0.91 -25.83
CA TYR A 472 -16.82 1.06 -26.85
C TYR A 472 -17.27 1.95 -28.01
N GLU A 473 -18.48 1.78 -28.50
CA GLU A 473 -19.07 2.66 -29.52
C GLU A 473 -19.12 4.12 -29.04
N TRP A 474 -19.57 4.35 -27.80
CA TRP A 474 -19.61 5.70 -27.23
C TRP A 474 -18.24 6.34 -27.14
N ARG A 475 -17.23 5.60 -26.65
CA ARG A 475 -15.84 6.09 -26.61
C ARG A 475 -15.33 6.43 -28.01
N ALA A 476 -15.55 5.55 -28.99
CA ALA A 476 -15.07 5.77 -30.36
C ALA A 476 -15.72 6.99 -31.03
N LEU A 477 -17.04 7.16 -30.86
CA LEU A 477 -17.77 8.33 -31.36
C LEU A 477 -17.28 9.63 -30.71
N ASP A 478 -17.02 9.61 -29.40
CA ASP A 478 -16.55 10.77 -28.65
C ASP A 478 -15.11 11.15 -29.03
N GLN A 479 -14.22 10.16 -29.21
CA GLN A 479 -12.83 10.40 -29.60
C GLN A 479 -12.71 11.01 -31.01
N ALA A 480 -13.69 10.79 -31.89
CA ALA A 480 -13.74 11.41 -33.22
C ALA A 480 -14.09 12.91 -33.18
N LEU A 481 -14.58 13.43 -32.04
CA LEU A 481 -14.92 14.84 -31.85
C LEU A 481 -13.73 15.65 -31.31
N PRO A 482 -13.63 16.95 -31.67
CA PRO A 482 -12.72 17.88 -31.01
C PRO A 482 -12.90 17.87 -29.49
N PRO A 483 -11.83 18.07 -28.69
CA PRO A 483 -11.89 18.00 -27.23
C PRO A 483 -13.01 18.82 -26.58
N GLU A 484 -13.35 19.98 -27.13
CA GLU A 484 -14.41 20.87 -26.67
C GLU A 484 -15.84 20.35 -26.91
N ASP A 485 -16.02 19.43 -27.87
CA ASP A 485 -17.32 18.89 -28.28
C ASP A 485 -17.59 17.48 -27.72
N ARG A 486 -16.61 16.90 -27.00
CA ARG A 486 -16.72 15.58 -26.38
C ARG A 486 -17.74 15.56 -25.24
N GLN A 487 -18.68 14.63 -25.28
CA GLN A 487 -19.79 14.48 -24.34
C GLN A 487 -19.69 13.22 -23.46
N HIS A 488 -18.93 12.21 -23.87
CA HIS A 488 -18.90 10.89 -23.23
C HIS A 488 -17.56 10.52 -22.57
N ARG A 489 -16.69 11.49 -22.27
CA ARG A 489 -15.46 11.21 -21.50
C ARG A 489 -15.73 10.48 -20.18
N THR A 490 -16.84 10.82 -19.54
CA THR A 490 -17.29 10.26 -18.28
C THR A 490 -18.81 10.05 -18.29
N LEU A 491 -19.27 9.06 -17.53
CA LEU A 491 -20.67 8.64 -17.42
C LEU A 491 -21.11 8.71 -15.94
N SER A 492 -22.38 9.02 -15.69
CA SER A 492 -22.94 8.91 -14.33
C SER A 492 -23.33 7.46 -14.00
N LEU A 493 -23.50 7.15 -12.71
CA LEU A 493 -24.02 5.85 -12.28
C LEU A 493 -25.43 5.61 -12.80
N ASP A 494 -26.29 6.64 -12.76
CA ASP A 494 -27.68 6.55 -13.25
C ASP A 494 -27.73 6.25 -14.75
N ASP A 495 -26.87 6.90 -15.55
CA ASP A 495 -26.81 6.65 -16.99
C ASP A 495 -26.28 5.23 -17.30
N PHE A 496 -25.32 4.73 -16.50
CA PHE A 496 -24.82 3.37 -16.65
C PHE A 496 -25.87 2.33 -16.25
N GLN A 497 -26.60 2.56 -15.15
CA GLN A 497 -27.71 1.71 -14.76
C GLN A 497 -28.80 1.71 -15.82
N ALA A 498 -29.16 2.89 -16.35
CA ALA A 498 -30.13 2.99 -17.45
C ALA A 498 -29.67 2.25 -18.71
N LEU A 499 -28.37 2.25 -19.01
CA LEU A 499 -27.79 1.45 -20.09
C LEU A 499 -27.97 -0.05 -19.82
N CYS A 500 -27.64 -0.54 -18.61
CA CYS A 500 -27.85 -1.93 -18.23
C CYS A 500 -29.33 -2.35 -18.32
N ASP A 501 -30.24 -1.51 -17.85
CA ASP A 501 -31.69 -1.75 -17.87
C ASP A 501 -32.23 -1.81 -19.31
N GLN A 502 -31.75 -0.93 -20.20
CA GLN A 502 -32.15 -0.89 -21.61
C GLN A 502 -31.63 -2.11 -22.39
N THR A 503 -30.40 -2.53 -22.11
CA THR A 503 -29.80 -3.71 -22.76
C THR A 503 -30.49 -5.01 -22.32
N GLY A 504 -30.85 -5.13 -21.04
CA GLY A 504 -31.39 -6.35 -20.46
C GLY A 504 -30.35 -7.47 -20.30
N GLY A 505 -30.69 -8.53 -19.57
CA GLY A 505 -29.75 -9.64 -19.31
C GLY A 505 -28.61 -9.30 -18.33
N ILE A 506 -28.73 -8.20 -17.57
CA ILE A 506 -27.89 -7.82 -16.44
C ILE A 506 -28.70 -8.03 -15.17
N VAL A 507 -28.16 -8.80 -14.22
CA VAL A 507 -28.84 -9.10 -12.94
C VAL A 507 -28.42 -8.11 -11.85
N SER A 508 -27.17 -7.64 -11.87
CA SER A 508 -26.69 -6.54 -11.01
C SER A 508 -25.77 -5.65 -11.82
N TRP A 509 -26.18 -4.39 -11.98
CA TRP A 509 -25.39 -3.39 -12.68
C TRP A 509 -24.11 -3.04 -11.90
N GLU A 510 -24.12 -3.15 -10.56
CA GLU A 510 -22.94 -2.94 -9.71
C GLU A 510 -21.87 -3.98 -9.98
N HIS A 511 -22.24 -5.26 -10.02
CA HIS A 511 -21.31 -6.33 -10.40
C HIS A 511 -20.90 -6.24 -11.89
N ALA A 512 -21.74 -5.69 -12.76
CA ALA A 512 -21.37 -5.40 -14.15
C ALA A 512 -20.32 -4.28 -14.23
N LEU A 513 -20.53 -3.18 -13.50
CA LEU A 513 -19.61 -2.06 -13.44
C LEU A 513 -18.26 -2.48 -12.85
N ASP A 514 -18.27 -3.24 -11.76
CA ASP A 514 -17.06 -3.77 -11.13
C ASP A 514 -16.28 -4.68 -12.08
N TYR A 515 -16.98 -5.54 -12.84
CA TYR A 515 -16.37 -6.35 -13.89
C TYR A 515 -15.75 -5.49 -15.01
N PHE A 516 -16.45 -4.46 -15.49
CA PHE A 516 -15.92 -3.55 -16.52
C PHE A 516 -14.74 -2.71 -16.03
N HIS A 517 -14.72 -2.39 -14.74
CA HIS A 517 -13.57 -1.74 -14.12
C HIS A 517 -12.34 -2.65 -14.16
N HIS A 518 -12.46 -3.88 -13.67
CA HIS A 518 -11.34 -4.82 -13.57
C HIS A 518 -10.87 -5.36 -14.94
N THR A 519 -11.79 -5.49 -15.91
CA THR A 519 -11.42 -5.78 -17.31
C THR A 519 -10.79 -4.58 -18.01
N GLY A 520 -10.84 -3.38 -17.44
CA GLY A 520 -10.28 -2.17 -18.03
C GLY A 520 -11.11 -1.63 -19.20
N VAL A 521 -12.40 -1.93 -19.25
CA VAL A 521 -13.37 -1.30 -20.17
C VAL A 521 -13.63 0.14 -19.72
N VAL A 522 -13.70 0.38 -18.41
CA VAL A 522 -13.92 1.69 -17.78
C VAL A 522 -13.02 1.85 -16.55
N PHE A 523 -12.85 3.08 -16.01
CA PHE A 523 -12.34 3.25 -14.64
C PHE A 523 -13.43 3.73 -13.71
N TYR A 524 -13.55 3.04 -12.58
CA TYR A 524 -14.49 3.37 -11.54
C TYR A 524 -14.01 2.86 -10.18
N ARG A 525 -14.31 3.61 -9.12
CA ARG A 525 -14.09 3.25 -7.72
C ARG A 525 -15.20 3.93 -6.94
N PRO A 526 -15.92 3.20 -6.08
CA PRO A 526 -16.87 3.80 -5.16
C PRO A 526 -16.20 4.91 -4.34
N ASP A 527 -16.91 6.02 -4.14
CA ASP A 527 -16.50 7.17 -3.33
C ASP A 527 -15.24 7.92 -3.82
N LEU A 528 -14.75 7.58 -5.01
CA LEU A 528 -13.72 8.29 -5.74
C LEU A 528 -14.30 8.77 -7.09
N PHE A 529 -13.55 9.59 -7.82
CA PHE A 529 -13.98 10.14 -9.12
C PHE A 529 -15.23 11.02 -9.07
N SER A 530 -15.63 11.50 -7.89
CA SER A 530 -16.94 12.16 -7.71
C SER A 530 -18.11 11.26 -8.14
N ASN A 531 -17.97 9.93 -7.96
CA ASN A 531 -18.92 8.90 -8.41
C ASN A 531 -19.21 8.94 -9.92
N ARG A 532 -18.21 9.31 -10.72
CA ARG A 532 -18.25 9.26 -12.19
C ARG A 532 -17.51 8.01 -12.68
N ILE A 533 -18.00 7.43 -13.76
CA ILE A 533 -17.34 6.36 -14.50
C ILE A 533 -16.51 7.00 -15.61
N ILE A 534 -15.23 6.70 -15.69
CA ILE A 534 -14.33 7.20 -16.75
C ILE A 534 -14.39 6.26 -17.94
N LEU A 535 -14.81 6.77 -19.10
CA LEU A 535 -14.84 6.04 -20.37
C LEU A 535 -13.62 6.37 -21.23
N ASP A 536 -13.22 7.65 -21.31
CA ASP A 536 -12.01 8.09 -22.02
C ASP A 536 -10.78 7.94 -21.10
N GLN A 537 -10.22 6.73 -21.12
CA GLN A 537 -9.09 6.35 -20.27
C GLN A 537 -7.81 7.09 -20.63
N ASP A 538 -7.59 7.35 -21.93
CA ASP A 538 -6.39 8.03 -22.42
C ASP A 538 -6.37 9.47 -21.88
N TRP A 539 -7.50 10.17 -21.99
CA TRP A 539 -7.70 11.50 -21.42
C TRP A 539 -7.43 11.55 -19.90
N ALA A 540 -7.97 10.59 -19.15
CA ALA A 540 -7.81 10.58 -17.70
C ALA A 540 -6.36 10.26 -17.28
N LEU A 541 -5.71 9.32 -17.99
CA LEU A 541 -4.32 8.96 -17.76
C LEU A 541 -3.38 10.12 -18.13
N ASP A 542 -3.60 10.79 -19.25
CA ASP A 542 -2.83 11.98 -19.66
C ASP A 542 -2.87 13.07 -18.59
N ALA A 543 -4.04 13.33 -17.99
CA ALA A 543 -4.18 14.30 -16.93
C ALA A 543 -3.41 13.91 -15.65
N VAL A 544 -3.44 12.63 -15.27
CA VAL A 544 -2.63 12.11 -14.14
C VAL A 544 -1.14 12.21 -14.43
N TYR A 545 -0.73 11.85 -15.66
CA TYR A 545 0.67 11.88 -16.06
C TYR A 545 1.22 13.29 -16.24
N ALA A 546 0.36 14.30 -16.47
CA ALA A 546 0.77 15.69 -16.55
C ALA A 546 1.50 16.18 -15.29
N VAL A 547 1.22 15.61 -14.11
CA VAL A 547 1.93 15.91 -12.85
C VAL A 547 3.44 15.61 -12.94
N PHE A 548 3.83 14.66 -13.78
CA PHE A 548 5.22 14.30 -14.04
C PHE A 548 5.87 15.11 -15.18
N HIS A 549 5.19 16.13 -15.71
CA HIS A 549 5.68 16.92 -16.84
C HIS A 549 6.78 17.91 -16.44
N ARG A 550 7.90 17.93 -17.20
CA ARG A 550 9.13 18.68 -16.88
C ARG A 550 9.01 20.20 -16.92
N GLY A 551 8.25 20.73 -17.86
CA GLY A 551 8.20 22.18 -18.09
C GLY A 551 7.33 22.96 -17.12
N GLN A 552 6.55 22.28 -16.26
CA GLN A 552 5.47 22.89 -15.49
C GLN A 552 5.46 22.43 -14.03
N ALA A 553 5.16 21.15 -13.77
CA ALA A 553 4.94 20.64 -12.41
C ALA A 553 6.22 20.11 -11.73
N MET A 554 7.07 19.39 -12.45
CA MET A 554 8.24 18.70 -11.87
C MET A 554 9.30 19.57 -11.18
N PRO A 555 9.68 20.76 -11.68
CA PRO A 555 10.77 21.54 -11.09
C PRO A 555 10.56 21.90 -9.62
N TRP A 556 9.30 22.07 -9.20
CA TRP A 556 8.96 22.39 -7.81
C TRP A 556 8.42 21.19 -7.02
N LEU A 557 7.80 20.20 -7.68
CA LEU A 557 7.32 18.98 -7.04
C LEU A 557 8.46 18.11 -6.51
N ARG A 558 9.53 17.91 -7.28
CA ARG A 558 10.63 17.01 -6.88
C ARG A 558 11.35 17.37 -5.59
N ASN A 559 11.34 18.66 -5.24
CA ASN A 559 12.02 19.14 -4.05
C ASN A 559 11.17 18.97 -2.78
N SER A 560 9.90 18.55 -2.91
CA SER A 560 9.02 18.41 -1.75
C SER A 560 8.08 17.21 -1.77
N GLY A 561 7.80 16.62 -2.93
CA GLY A 561 6.74 15.63 -3.16
C GLY A 561 5.33 16.11 -2.77
N ARG A 562 5.14 17.38 -2.41
CA ARG A 562 3.92 17.89 -1.76
C ARG A 562 3.23 18.93 -2.61
N PHE A 563 1.91 18.81 -2.76
CA PHE A 563 1.10 19.71 -3.60
C PHE A 563 -0.36 19.82 -3.14
N THR A 564 -1.05 20.79 -3.74
CA THR A 564 -2.49 21.04 -3.63
C THR A 564 -3.14 20.95 -5.02
N ARG A 565 -4.48 20.98 -5.06
CA ARG A 565 -5.20 21.03 -6.34
C ARG A 565 -4.90 22.34 -7.06
N GLU A 566 -4.85 23.45 -6.33
CA GLU A 566 -4.51 24.78 -6.87
C GLU A 566 -3.13 24.81 -7.52
N ASP A 567 -2.13 24.13 -6.95
CA ASP A 567 -0.79 24.05 -7.54
C ASP A 567 -0.81 23.38 -8.93
N LEU A 568 -1.60 22.31 -9.10
CA LEU A 568 -1.73 21.62 -10.38
C LEU A 568 -2.60 22.42 -11.36
N ALA A 569 -3.69 23.03 -10.88
CA ALA A 569 -4.55 23.90 -11.68
C ALA A 569 -3.78 25.09 -12.26
N ALA A 570 -2.85 25.67 -11.50
CA ALA A 570 -2.02 26.80 -11.95
C ALA A 570 -0.92 26.38 -12.95
N THR A 571 -0.58 25.10 -13.05
CA THR A 571 0.57 24.62 -13.85
C THR A 571 0.13 23.76 -15.01
N VAL A 572 -0.33 22.53 -14.74
CA VAL A 572 -0.59 21.47 -15.73
C VAL A 572 -2.07 21.27 -16.04
N TRP A 573 -2.97 21.78 -15.20
CA TRP A 573 -4.42 21.58 -15.33
C TRP A 573 -5.23 22.84 -15.65
N GLN A 574 -4.59 23.84 -16.27
CA GLN A 574 -5.22 25.13 -16.59
C GLN A 574 -6.43 25.00 -17.52
N SER A 575 -6.46 23.98 -18.37
CA SER A 575 -7.52 23.71 -19.34
C SER A 575 -8.65 22.82 -18.81
N TYR A 576 -8.54 22.31 -17.58
CA TYR A 576 -9.53 21.39 -17.01
C TYR A 576 -10.41 22.11 -15.99
N SER A 577 -11.69 21.75 -15.97
CA SER A 577 -12.67 22.23 -15.00
C SER A 577 -12.33 21.79 -13.56
N PRO A 578 -12.78 22.51 -12.52
CA PRO A 578 -12.60 22.09 -11.12
C PRO A 578 -13.12 20.68 -10.82
N GLU A 579 -14.20 20.27 -11.49
CA GLU A 579 -14.80 18.95 -11.38
C GLU A 579 -13.88 17.87 -11.95
N GLU A 580 -13.32 18.09 -13.15
CA GLU A 580 -12.33 17.19 -13.77
C GLU A 580 -11.05 17.11 -12.94
N GLN A 581 -10.55 18.23 -12.41
CA GLN A 581 -9.37 18.25 -11.52
C GLN A 581 -9.59 17.40 -10.26
N SER A 582 -10.80 17.45 -9.68
CA SER A 582 -11.16 16.64 -8.51
C SER A 582 -11.25 15.16 -8.87
N LEU A 583 -11.77 14.84 -10.05
CA LEU A 583 -11.79 13.48 -10.61
C LEU A 583 -10.37 12.93 -10.81
N PHE A 584 -9.45 13.71 -11.38
CA PHE A 584 -8.06 13.29 -11.58
C PHE A 584 -7.33 13.07 -10.26
N LEU A 585 -7.56 13.90 -9.24
CA LEU A 585 -7.01 13.67 -7.90
C LEU A 585 -7.54 12.36 -7.30
N GLY A 586 -8.84 12.08 -7.46
CA GLY A 586 -9.42 10.80 -7.10
C GLY A 586 -8.73 9.62 -7.81
N LEU A 587 -8.43 9.77 -9.11
CA LEU A 587 -7.66 8.78 -9.89
C LEU A 587 -6.26 8.58 -9.33
N MET A 588 -5.54 9.66 -9.07
CA MET A 588 -4.20 9.62 -8.49
C MET A 588 -4.19 8.92 -7.12
N GLU A 589 -5.16 9.19 -6.25
CA GLU A 589 -5.31 8.51 -4.96
C GLU A 589 -5.66 7.01 -5.14
N SER A 590 -6.49 6.67 -6.13
CA SER A 590 -6.86 5.28 -6.41
C SER A 590 -5.66 4.45 -6.91
N CYS A 591 -4.82 5.03 -7.77
CA CYS A 591 -3.63 4.42 -8.33
C CYS A 591 -2.42 4.42 -7.38
N GLY A 592 -2.53 5.05 -6.19
CA GLY A 592 -1.40 5.21 -5.28
C GLY A 592 -0.30 6.15 -5.78
N VAL A 593 -0.60 6.99 -6.79
CA VAL A 593 0.29 8.04 -7.29
C VAL A 593 0.46 9.13 -6.24
N CYS A 594 -0.60 9.40 -5.48
CA CYS A 594 -0.54 10.29 -4.32
C CYS A 594 -1.45 9.79 -3.19
N PHE A 595 -1.30 10.37 -2.01
CA PHE A 595 -2.26 10.23 -0.92
C PHE A 595 -2.52 11.59 -0.25
N SER A 596 -3.75 11.80 0.19
CA SER A 596 -4.06 12.93 1.06
C SER A 596 -3.60 12.67 2.49
N TYR A 597 -2.87 13.64 3.05
CA TYR A 597 -2.37 13.60 4.43
C TYR A 597 -3.06 14.64 5.33
N ARG A 598 -3.90 15.51 4.74
CA ARG A 598 -4.75 16.49 5.43
C ARG A 598 -6.00 16.73 4.59
N LYS A 599 -7.16 16.29 5.09
CA LYS A 599 -8.50 16.62 4.58
C LYS A 599 -9.29 17.24 5.74
N THR A 600 -9.48 18.55 5.74
CA THR A 600 -10.41 19.21 6.68
C THR A 600 -11.56 19.82 5.90
N SER A 601 -12.75 19.90 6.50
CA SER A 601 -13.94 20.47 5.82
C SER A 601 -13.84 21.98 5.54
N LYS A 602 -12.81 22.65 6.07
CA LYS A 602 -12.61 24.11 5.96
C LYS A 602 -11.37 24.53 5.17
N GLU A 603 -10.42 23.62 4.91
CA GLU A 603 -9.17 23.91 4.21
C GLU A 603 -9.01 23.03 2.97
N GLU A 604 -8.25 23.52 1.98
CA GLU A 604 -7.90 22.74 0.80
C GLU A 604 -7.12 21.47 1.18
N ALA A 605 -7.48 20.34 0.57
CA ALA A 605 -6.80 19.08 0.76
C ALA A 605 -5.34 19.16 0.28
N ARG A 606 -4.44 18.51 1.04
CA ARG A 606 -3.02 18.45 0.70
C ARG A 606 -2.57 17.02 0.42
N TYR A 607 -1.70 16.89 -0.57
CA TYR A 607 -1.29 15.62 -1.13
C TYR A 607 0.23 15.44 -1.08
N VAL A 608 0.64 14.18 -0.95
CA VAL A 608 2.02 13.71 -1.13
C VAL A 608 2.05 12.75 -2.30
N ALA A 609 2.98 12.96 -3.24
CA ALA A 609 3.35 12.02 -4.30
C ALA A 609 4.65 11.29 -3.88
N PRO A 610 4.59 10.02 -3.43
CA PRO A 610 5.74 9.30 -2.89
C PRO A 610 6.95 9.26 -3.82
N ASP A 611 6.74 9.01 -5.11
CA ASP A 611 7.81 8.86 -6.10
C ASP A 611 8.53 10.18 -6.41
N LEU A 612 7.95 11.31 -6.00
CA LEU A 612 8.49 12.67 -6.15
C LEU A 612 9.04 13.25 -4.85
N LEU A 613 9.05 12.48 -3.76
CA LEU A 613 9.72 12.87 -2.53
C LEU A 613 11.24 12.89 -2.71
N PRO A 614 11.97 13.70 -1.93
CA PRO A 614 13.42 13.71 -1.96
C PRO A 614 14.03 12.42 -1.40
N GLY A 615 15.34 12.24 -1.59
CA GLY A 615 16.12 11.16 -0.95
C GLY A 615 16.25 11.34 0.56
N PHE A 616 16.78 10.31 1.23
CA PHE A 616 16.95 10.32 2.69
C PHE A 616 17.88 11.44 3.16
N GLU A 617 18.84 11.84 2.34
CA GLU A 617 19.81 12.90 2.62
C GLU A 617 19.14 14.26 2.88
N ALA A 618 17.94 14.49 2.34
CA ALA A 618 17.20 15.73 2.54
C ALA A 618 16.48 15.80 3.90
N VAL A 619 16.34 14.66 4.59
CA VAL A 619 15.59 14.53 5.85
C VAL A 619 16.44 13.94 6.98
N SER A 620 17.65 13.45 6.67
CA SER A 620 18.54 12.75 7.60
C SER A 620 18.78 13.57 8.87
N ASP A 621 19.07 14.86 8.75
CA ASP A 621 19.33 15.72 9.91
C ASP A 621 18.13 15.77 10.87
N ARG A 622 16.90 15.75 10.35
CA ARG A 622 15.68 15.78 11.17
C ARG A 622 15.42 14.43 11.82
N VAL A 623 15.71 13.33 11.12
CA VAL A 623 15.56 11.98 11.67
C VAL A 623 16.63 11.71 12.73
N HIS A 624 17.89 12.07 12.49
CA HIS A 624 18.99 11.91 13.45
C HIS A 624 18.85 12.75 14.73
N LEU A 625 18.07 13.83 14.71
CA LEU A 625 17.74 14.59 15.93
C LEU A 625 16.87 13.81 16.91
N VAL A 626 16.13 12.82 16.42
CA VAL A 626 15.08 12.12 17.19
C VAL A 626 15.36 10.61 17.31
N TRP A 627 16.14 10.08 16.37
CA TRP A 627 16.59 8.69 16.34
C TRP A 627 17.86 8.51 17.16
N ASP A 628 17.80 7.71 18.22
CA ASP A 628 18.95 7.44 19.09
C ASP A 628 19.65 6.15 18.66
N GLU A 629 20.83 6.27 18.05
CA GLU A 629 21.62 5.11 17.63
C GLU A 629 22.17 4.27 18.80
N MET A 630 22.13 4.79 20.04
CA MET A 630 22.59 4.09 21.24
C MET A 630 21.52 3.21 21.90
N LEU A 631 20.23 3.36 21.52
CA LEU A 631 19.15 2.53 22.03
C LEU A 631 19.13 1.16 21.35
N ASP A 632 18.81 0.14 22.16
CA ASP A 632 18.54 -1.21 21.68
C ASP A 632 17.37 -1.17 20.68
N THR A 633 17.70 -1.48 19.42
CA THR A 633 16.82 -1.31 18.27
C THR A 633 16.32 -2.67 17.82
N LYS A 634 15.01 -2.88 17.93
CA LYS A 634 14.38 -4.09 17.37
C LYS A 634 14.15 -3.85 15.89
N THR A 635 14.56 -4.80 15.05
CA THR A 635 14.49 -4.66 13.60
C THR A 635 13.73 -5.82 12.99
N LEU A 636 12.76 -5.54 12.14
CA LEU A 636 12.17 -6.49 11.22
C LEU A 636 12.68 -6.18 9.81
N SER A 637 13.32 -7.14 9.17
CA SER A 637 13.77 -7.03 7.79
C SER A 637 12.91 -7.92 6.91
N LEU A 638 12.22 -7.30 5.95
CA LEU A 638 11.43 -8.01 4.93
C LEU A 638 12.28 -8.08 3.66
N LYS A 639 12.85 -9.25 3.38
CA LYS A 639 13.69 -9.48 2.21
C LYS A 639 12.85 -9.98 1.05
N TYR A 640 12.90 -9.26 -0.06
CA TYR A 640 12.19 -9.61 -1.28
C TYR A 640 13.18 -10.07 -2.34
N ARG A 641 12.83 -11.16 -3.01
CA ARG A 641 13.48 -11.56 -4.26
C ARG A 641 13.23 -10.51 -5.35
N PHE A 642 12.00 -9.99 -5.41
CA PHE A 642 11.63 -8.83 -6.20
C PHE A 642 10.85 -7.83 -5.35
N PHE A 643 11.44 -6.68 -5.02
CA PHE A 643 10.75 -5.64 -4.26
C PHE A 643 9.84 -4.81 -5.15
N HIS A 644 8.52 -4.92 -4.95
CA HIS A 644 7.58 -4.08 -5.66
C HIS A 644 7.44 -2.69 -4.99
N PRO A 645 7.67 -1.56 -5.68
CA PRO A 645 7.57 -0.22 -5.08
C PRO A 645 6.19 0.16 -4.52
N ALA A 646 5.14 -0.58 -4.87
CA ALA A 646 3.80 -0.34 -4.35
C ALA A 646 3.69 -0.70 -2.86
N VAL A 647 4.55 -1.58 -2.34
CA VAL A 647 4.62 -1.94 -0.92
C VAL A 647 4.83 -0.69 -0.06
N ILE A 648 5.89 0.08 -0.36
CA ILE A 648 6.22 1.28 0.43
C ILE A 648 5.23 2.42 0.20
N ARG A 649 4.70 2.59 -1.03
CA ARG A 649 3.63 3.57 -1.31
C ARG A 649 2.37 3.28 -0.52
N SER A 650 1.97 2.00 -0.47
CA SER A 650 0.80 1.56 0.29
C SER A 650 0.98 1.81 1.78
N LEU A 651 2.15 1.49 2.31
CA LEU A 651 2.49 1.76 3.71
C LEU A 651 2.50 3.27 4.02
N MET A 652 3.14 4.09 3.20
CA MET A 652 3.15 5.55 3.35
C MET A 652 1.73 6.13 3.35
N ARG A 653 0.86 5.62 2.47
CA ARG A 653 -0.55 6.02 2.44
C ARG A 653 -1.27 5.63 3.74
N ALA A 654 -1.14 4.38 4.18
CA ALA A 654 -1.80 3.89 5.39
C ALA A 654 -1.38 4.70 6.63
N VAL A 655 -0.07 4.91 6.80
CA VAL A 655 0.47 5.73 7.88
C VAL A 655 0.06 7.20 7.69
N GLY A 656 0.19 7.76 6.48
CA GLY A 656 -0.02 9.19 6.26
C GLY A 656 -1.46 9.68 6.28
N GLN A 657 -2.43 8.80 6.06
CA GLN A 657 -3.83 9.11 6.32
C GLN A 657 -4.13 9.31 7.81
N GLN A 658 -3.30 8.77 8.72
CA GLN A 658 -3.45 8.94 10.16
C GLN A 658 -2.43 9.93 10.76
N ALA A 659 -1.16 9.82 10.36
CA ALA A 659 -0.07 10.64 10.89
C ALA A 659 -0.04 12.05 10.28
N GLY A 660 -0.44 12.20 9.02
CA GLY A 660 -0.44 13.50 8.37
C GLY A 660 0.94 14.17 8.40
N ASP A 661 1.02 15.36 9.00
CA ASP A 661 2.27 16.12 9.20
C ASP A 661 3.08 15.67 10.43
N LEU A 662 2.61 14.69 11.21
CA LEU A 662 3.34 14.13 12.36
C LEU A 662 4.38 13.08 11.96
N ALA A 663 4.44 12.74 10.67
CA ALA A 663 5.42 11.83 10.10
C ALA A 663 6.29 12.55 9.07
N GLU A 664 7.53 12.09 8.96
CA GLU A 664 8.49 12.48 7.93
C GLU A 664 8.50 11.44 6.82
N TYR A 665 8.57 11.89 5.56
CA TYR A 665 8.53 11.03 4.37
C TYR A 665 9.64 11.39 3.40
N TRP A 666 10.26 10.37 2.80
CA TRP A 666 11.20 10.48 1.68
C TRP A 666 10.91 9.36 0.67
N LYS A 667 11.50 9.38 -0.52
CA LYS A 667 11.13 8.48 -1.64
C LYS A 667 11.07 6.99 -1.27
N TYR A 668 11.94 6.56 -0.35
CA TYR A 668 12.15 5.17 0.02
C TYR A 668 12.06 4.92 1.54
N GLY A 669 11.27 5.73 2.25
CA GLY A 669 11.08 5.51 3.69
C GLY A 669 10.23 6.55 4.39
N LEU A 670 9.91 6.26 5.64
CA LEU A 670 9.15 7.14 6.52
C LEU A 670 9.61 6.99 7.96
N TRP A 671 9.32 8.01 8.77
CA TRP A 671 9.55 7.99 10.20
C TRP A 671 8.39 8.66 10.95
N PHE A 672 7.98 8.09 12.09
CA PHE A 672 7.01 8.71 13.00
C PHE A 672 7.11 8.18 14.44
N LYS A 673 6.56 8.94 15.39
CA LYS A 673 6.33 8.52 16.78
C LYS A 673 4.90 8.06 16.99
N ASP A 674 4.74 6.98 17.72
CA ASP A 674 3.47 6.36 18.03
C ASP A 674 3.19 6.36 19.54
N GLY A 675 2.02 6.88 19.92
CA GLY A 675 1.57 6.97 21.30
C GLY A 675 0.79 5.76 21.81
N GLN A 676 0.36 4.86 20.93
CA GLN A 676 -0.33 3.63 21.33
C GLN A 676 0.67 2.61 21.89
N TRP A 677 1.79 2.46 21.21
CA TRP A 677 2.90 1.58 21.60
C TRP A 677 3.99 2.33 22.37
N ASN A 678 3.89 3.67 22.45
CA ASN A 678 4.89 4.57 23.03
C ASN A 678 6.29 4.26 22.47
N ALA A 679 6.35 4.18 21.15
CA ALA A 679 7.51 3.77 20.37
C ALA A 679 7.63 4.63 19.10
N GLN A 680 8.82 4.67 18.52
CA GLN A 680 9.08 5.31 17.23
C GLN A 680 9.47 4.27 16.19
N LEU A 681 9.09 4.52 14.94
CA LEU A 681 9.35 3.64 13.82
C LEU A 681 10.13 4.39 12.74
N LEU A 682 11.22 3.78 12.28
CA LEU A 682 11.95 4.15 11.08
C LEU A 682 11.81 3.04 10.05
N VAL A 683 11.25 3.36 8.89
CA VAL A 683 11.14 2.43 7.76
C VAL A 683 12.05 2.90 6.64
N GLN A 684 12.89 2.00 6.11
CA GLN A 684 13.79 2.31 5.02
C GLN A 684 13.89 1.14 4.05
N PHE A 685 13.70 1.44 2.76
CA PHE A 685 14.02 0.50 1.69
C PHE A 685 15.50 0.58 1.32
N LYS A 686 16.12 -0.58 1.18
CA LYS A 686 17.49 -0.77 0.72
C LYS A 686 17.48 -1.57 -0.57
N ASP A 687 18.02 -0.98 -1.63
CA ASP A 687 18.27 -1.68 -2.88
C ASP A 687 19.42 -2.68 -2.66
N THR A 688 19.11 -3.98 -2.70
CA THR A 688 20.09 -5.07 -2.56
C THR A 688 20.24 -5.86 -3.87
N SER A 689 19.82 -5.26 -4.97
CA SER A 689 19.82 -5.89 -6.28
C SER A 689 21.24 -6.17 -6.78
N THR A 690 21.42 -7.34 -7.36
CA THR A 690 22.69 -7.79 -7.94
C THR A 690 22.52 -8.07 -9.44
N GLY A 691 23.59 -8.49 -10.12
CA GLY A 691 23.46 -8.98 -11.50
C GLY A 691 22.60 -10.25 -11.60
N GLU A 692 22.58 -11.08 -10.55
CA GLU A 692 21.82 -12.32 -10.49
C GLU A 692 20.38 -12.12 -9.98
N ALA A 693 20.15 -11.09 -9.17
CA ALA A 693 18.83 -10.75 -8.62
C ALA A 693 18.56 -9.24 -8.79
N PRO A 694 18.25 -8.77 -10.00
CA PRO A 694 18.20 -7.35 -10.32
C PRO A 694 17.01 -6.60 -9.70
N GLY A 695 15.98 -7.31 -9.23
CA GLY A 695 14.86 -6.74 -8.50
C GLY A 695 14.92 -6.91 -6.98
N ALA A 696 15.96 -7.53 -6.44
CA ALA A 696 16.03 -7.82 -5.00
C ALA A 696 16.12 -6.55 -4.17
N GLY A 697 15.46 -6.56 -3.01
CA GLY A 697 15.46 -5.44 -2.10
C GLY A 697 14.98 -5.79 -0.71
N VAL A 698 15.32 -4.95 0.26
CA VAL A 698 14.99 -5.16 1.67
C VAL A 698 14.26 -3.95 2.22
N LEU A 699 13.10 -4.19 2.81
CA LEU A 699 12.41 -3.18 3.62
C LEU A 699 12.78 -3.40 5.09
N GLU A 700 13.56 -2.49 5.65
CA GLU A 700 13.93 -2.51 7.07
C GLU A 700 12.94 -1.67 7.87
N LEU A 701 12.37 -2.28 8.91
CA LEU A 701 11.53 -1.62 9.90
C LEU A 701 12.30 -1.66 11.22
N LYS A 702 12.69 -0.49 11.71
CA LYS A 702 13.40 -0.33 12.99
C LYS A 702 12.47 0.34 13.98
N ALA A 703 12.37 -0.21 15.18
CA ALA A 703 11.55 0.36 16.24
C ALA A 703 12.33 0.49 17.56
N GLN A 704 12.07 1.59 18.26
CA GLN A 704 12.66 1.93 19.56
C GLN A 704 11.57 2.50 20.48
N GLY A 705 11.68 2.29 21.79
CA GLY A 705 10.75 2.84 22.78
C GLY A 705 10.24 1.79 23.76
N HIS A 706 9.03 1.99 24.29
CA HIS A 706 8.48 1.14 25.34
C HIS A 706 7.99 -0.22 24.81
N ASP A 707 7.22 -0.25 23.73
CA ASP A 707 6.79 -1.50 23.06
C ASP A 707 7.11 -1.50 21.56
N PRO A 708 8.39 -1.65 21.18
CA PRO A 708 8.78 -1.66 19.78
C PRO A 708 8.26 -2.89 19.00
N LEU A 709 8.09 -4.03 19.67
CA LEU A 709 7.61 -5.26 19.02
C LEU A 709 6.12 -5.20 18.69
N GLY A 710 5.30 -4.59 19.56
CA GLY A 710 3.90 -4.33 19.27
C GLY A 710 3.71 -3.50 18.00
N LEU A 711 4.45 -2.38 17.89
CA LEU A 711 4.42 -1.54 16.70
C LEU A 711 4.92 -2.29 15.45
N LEU A 712 6.03 -3.05 15.54
CA LEU A 712 6.51 -3.84 14.41
C LEU A 712 5.49 -4.88 13.91
N ARG A 713 4.77 -5.56 14.81
CA ARG A 713 3.70 -6.50 14.43
C ARG A 713 2.55 -5.79 13.69
N GLU A 714 2.12 -4.62 14.17
CA GLU A 714 1.05 -3.87 13.53
C GLU A 714 1.43 -3.46 12.10
N ILE A 715 2.64 -2.92 11.91
CA ILE A 715 3.12 -2.55 10.57
C ILE A 715 3.32 -3.78 9.68
N ARG A 716 3.88 -4.88 10.22
CA ARG A 716 4.01 -6.16 9.50
C ARG A 716 2.65 -6.63 9.00
N GLN A 717 1.65 -6.67 9.86
CA GLN A 717 0.30 -7.10 9.50
C GLN A 717 -0.30 -6.20 8.42
N GLU A 718 -0.13 -4.88 8.48
CA GLU A 718 -0.59 -3.99 7.40
C GLU A 718 0.10 -4.28 6.06
N ILE A 719 1.42 -4.54 6.05
CA ILE A 719 2.16 -4.90 4.83
C ILE A 719 1.66 -6.23 4.27
N LEU A 720 1.58 -7.28 5.10
CA LEU A 720 1.19 -8.62 4.67
C LEU A 720 -0.28 -8.67 4.23
N ARG A 721 -1.20 -7.99 4.93
CA ARG A 721 -2.64 -7.93 4.58
C ARG A 721 -2.85 -7.40 3.17
N ARG A 722 -2.00 -6.48 2.69
CA ARG A 722 -2.14 -5.86 1.36
C ARG A 722 -1.76 -6.79 0.20
N HIS A 723 -1.00 -7.87 0.46
CA HIS A 723 -0.59 -8.87 -0.54
C HIS A 723 -0.06 -8.24 -1.84
N ILE A 724 0.92 -7.33 -1.73
CA ILE A 724 1.52 -6.65 -2.88
C ILE A 724 2.81 -7.37 -3.28
N GLY A 725 2.81 -7.99 -4.44
CA GLY A 725 3.96 -8.73 -4.97
C GLY A 725 4.19 -10.05 -4.22
N GLU A 726 5.44 -10.52 -4.26
CA GLU A 726 5.85 -11.77 -3.60
C GLU A 726 5.91 -11.60 -2.07
N GLN A 727 5.66 -12.69 -1.34
CA GLN A 727 5.84 -12.70 0.12
C GLN A 727 7.33 -12.58 0.47
N PRO A 728 7.71 -11.70 1.40
CA PRO A 728 9.10 -11.56 1.81
C PRO A 728 9.54 -12.72 2.69
N GLU A 729 10.84 -13.02 2.67
CA GLU A 729 11.48 -13.70 3.78
C GLU A 729 11.56 -12.71 4.96
N GLU A 730 11.00 -13.09 6.10
CA GLU A 730 10.97 -12.26 7.30
C GLU A 730 12.13 -12.60 8.24
N LEU A 731 12.92 -11.59 8.63
CA LEU A 731 14.00 -11.74 9.60
C LEU A 731 13.80 -10.76 10.75
N LEU A 732 13.79 -11.29 11.97
CA LEU A 732 13.67 -10.49 13.17
C LEU A 732 15.03 -10.40 13.87
N THR A 733 15.47 -9.18 14.16
CA THR A 733 16.67 -8.90 14.95
C THR A 733 16.29 -8.41 16.34
N LEU A 734 16.66 -9.18 17.37
CA LEU A 734 16.51 -8.87 18.78
C LEU A 734 17.89 -8.87 19.43
N ASP A 735 18.28 -7.77 20.08
CA ASP A 735 19.54 -7.70 20.85
C ASP A 735 20.79 -8.07 20.03
N GLY A 736 20.79 -7.69 18.75
CA GLY A 736 21.86 -7.99 17.79
C GLY A 736 21.83 -9.41 17.18
N ILE A 737 20.92 -10.28 17.63
CA ILE A 737 20.73 -11.64 17.10
C ILE A 737 19.62 -11.60 16.06
N THR A 738 19.87 -12.16 14.87
CA THR A 738 18.89 -12.18 13.77
C THR A 738 18.48 -13.60 13.43
N VAL A 739 17.17 -13.87 13.48
CA VAL A 739 16.57 -15.18 13.17
C VAL A 739 15.58 -15.00 12.02
N ALA A 740 15.62 -15.90 11.04
CA ALA A 740 14.67 -15.95 9.94
C ALA A 740 13.42 -16.75 10.36
N GLN A 741 12.23 -16.28 10.02
CA GLN A 741 10.96 -16.91 10.43
C GLN A 741 10.88 -18.39 10.04
N ASN A 742 11.33 -18.73 8.82
CA ASN A 742 11.33 -20.10 8.31
C ASN A 742 12.15 -21.09 9.14
N THR A 743 13.19 -20.65 9.85
CA THR A 743 14.00 -21.52 10.73
C THR A 743 13.25 -21.94 12.01
N LEU A 744 12.17 -21.25 12.35
CA LEU A 744 11.34 -21.59 13.51
C LEU A 744 10.56 -22.89 13.30
N SER A 745 10.43 -23.39 12.07
CA SER A 745 9.89 -24.73 11.81
C SER A 745 10.88 -25.84 12.15
N THR A 746 12.14 -25.52 12.43
CA THR A 746 13.22 -26.48 12.73
C THR A 746 13.73 -26.37 14.17
N VAL A 747 12.89 -25.89 15.09
CA VAL A 747 13.27 -25.74 16.51
C VAL A 747 13.58 -27.09 17.13
N ILE A 748 14.76 -27.20 17.75
CA ILE A 748 15.23 -28.39 18.46
C ILE A 748 15.56 -27.96 19.89
N ASP A 749 14.95 -28.62 20.88
CA ASP A 749 15.12 -28.31 22.32
C ASP A 749 14.89 -26.82 22.68
N GLY A 750 13.93 -26.18 22.01
CA GLY A 750 13.62 -24.75 22.22
C GLY A 750 14.66 -23.77 21.64
N GLN A 751 15.63 -24.26 20.87
CA GLN A 751 16.64 -23.46 20.20
C GLN A 751 16.40 -23.40 18.69
N VAL A 752 16.85 -22.32 18.07
CA VAL A 752 16.88 -22.09 16.62
C VAL A 752 18.25 -21.55 16.22
N LEU A 753 18.65 -21.73 14.96
CA LEU A 753 19.88 -21.16 14.44
C LEU A 753 19.64 -19.72 13.99
N ASP A 754 20.49 -18.79 14.44
CA ASP A 754 20.55 -17.45 13.89
C ASP A 754 21.17 -17.46 12.48
N ILE A 755 21.15 -16.32 11.77
CA ILE A 755 21.72 -16.21 10.42
C ILE A 755 23.25 -16.45 10.34
N ARG A 756 23.95 -16.52 11.48
CA ARG A 756 25.38 -16.85 11.59
C ARG A 756 25.61 -18.33 11.92
N GLY A 757 24.53 -19.11 12.11
CA GLY A 757 24.58 -20.51 12.52
C GLY A 757 24.82 -20.71 14.02
N GLU A 758 24.63 -19.68 14.84
CA GLU A 758 24.70 -19.78 16.30
C GLU A 758 23.35 -20.22 16.87
N SER A 759 23.37 -21.13 17.84
CA SER A 759 22.16 -21.61 18.51
C SER A 759 21.64 -20.57 19.51
N VAL A 760 20.39 -20.15 19.36
CA VAL A 760 19.75 -19.12 20.18
C VAL A 760 18.33 -19.54 20.60
N PRO A 761 17.81 -19.06 21.74
CA PRO A 761 16.46 -19.43 22.19
C PRO A 761 15.38 -18.98 21.20
N ALA A 762 14.55 -19.92 20.74
CA ALA A 762 13.52 -19.66 19.72
C ALA A 762 12.32 -18.88 20.27
N ALA A 763 12.05 -19.00 21.57
CA ALA A 763 10.87 -18.47 22.26
C ALA A 763 10.51 -17.01 21.95
N ALA A 764 11.50 -16.11 22.06
CA ALA A 764 11.27 -14.67 21.85
C ALA A 764 10.96 -14.32 20.38
N PHE A 765 11.53 -15.09 19.45
CA PHE A 765 11.29 -14.94 18.01
C PHE A 765 9.95 -15.58 17.61
N ALA A 766 9.66 -16.79 18.08
CA ALA A 766 8.38 -17.47 17.86
C ALA A 766 7.19 -16.62 18.33
N ALA A 767 7.28 -16.04 19.53
CA ALA A 767 6.23 -15.15 20.07
C ALA A 767 5.99 -13.86 19.26
N PHE A 768 6.93 -13.48 18.39
CA PHE A 768 6.72 -12.35 17.47
C PHE A 768 5.90 -12.77 16.26
N PHE A 769 6.16 -13.96 15.71
CA PHE A 769 5.54 -14.49 14.48
C PHE A 769 4.28 -15.34 14.71
N GLU A 770 4.05 -15.81 15.94
CA GLU A 770 2.76 -16.35 16.37
C GLU A 770 1.73 -15.21 16.31
N ASP A 771 1.18 -14.99 15.12
CA ASP A 771 -0.04 -14.21 14.97
C ASP A 771 -1.08 -14.91 15.86
N ARG A 772 -1.54 -14.24 16.93
CA ARG A 772 -2.79 -14.65 17.57
C ARG A 772 -3.81 -14.65 16.45
N GLU A 773 -4.17 -15.84 15.98
CA GLU A 773 -5.15 -16.01 14.92
C GLU A 773 -6.31 -15.07 15.22
N TYR A 774 -6.66 -14.30 14.20
CA TYR A 774 -7.96 -13.68 14.13
C TYR A 774 -8.99 -14.81 14.29
N GLN A 775 -9.43 -15.07 15.52
CA GLN A 775 -10.72 -15.67 15.74
C GLN A 775 -11.70 -14.68 15.12
N PRO A 776 -12.48 -15.05 14.10
CA PRO A 776 -13.66 -14.27 13.78
C PRO A 776 -14.54 -14.37 15.02
N ASP A 777 -14.47 -13.35 15.88
CA ASP A 777 -15.42 -13.17 16.97
C ASP A 777 -16.82 -13.28 16.33
N GLU A 778 -17.56 -14.34 16.66
CA GLU A 778 -18.95 -14.56 16.22
C GLU A 778 -19.91 -13.44 16.72
N ASP A 779 -19.43 -12.45 17.47
CA ASP A 779 -20.33 -11.46 18.08
C ASP A 779 -19.72 -10.06 18.25
N ARG A 780 -19.22 -9.46 17.16
CA ARG A 780 -19.05 -8.00 17.06
C ARG A 780 -19.74 -7.44 15.83
N SER A 781 -21.03 -7.15 15.99
CA SER A 781 -21.87 -6.34 15.09
C SER A 781 -21.50 -4.84 15.09
N THR A 782 -20.21 -4.52 15.05
CA THR A 782 -19.73 -3.16 14.80
C THR A 782 -18.60 -3.23 13.80
N GLU A 783 -18.82 -2.66 12.62
CA GLU A 783 -17.82 -2.36 11.60
C GLU A 783 -16.52 -1.85 12.25
N LYS A 784 -15.55 -2.75 12.47
CA LYS A 784 -14.21 -2.33 12.86
C LYS A 784 -13.53 -1.78 11.61
N VAL A 785 -13.25 -0.48 11.67
CA VAL A 785 -12.59 0.34 10.66
C VAL A 785 -11.36 -0.39 10.09
N SER A 786 -11.34 -0.57 8.78
CA SER A 786 -10.30 -1.26 8.00
C SER A 786 -8.99 -0.46 7.89
N GLY A 787 -8.34 -0.15 9.01
CA GLY A 787 -7.11 0.66 9.06
C GLY A 787 -6.09 0.17 10.08
N ILE A 788 -4.84 0.61 9.89
CA ILE A 788 -3.71 0.37 10.79
C ILE A 788 -3.97 0.98 12.18
N ASP A 789 -3.64 0.30 13.27
CA ASP A 789 -3.91 0.78 14.64
C ASP A 789 -2.70 1.52 15.23
N ILE A 790 -2.56 2.80 14.85
CA ILE A 790 -1.52 3.71 15.34
C ILE A 790 -2.12 5.00 15.91
N ARG A 791 -1.39 5.66 16.81
CA ARG A 791 -1.69 6.97 17.39
C ARG A 791 -0.49 7.91 17.25
N PRO A 792 -0.30 8.52 16.07
CA PRO A 792 0.86 9.37 15.80
C PRO A 792 0.96 10.55 16.77
N GLN A 793 2.17 10.84 17.26
CA GLN A 793 2.43 11.92 18.23
C GLN A 793 3.29 13.04 17.65
N PRO A 794 3.05 14.30 18.04
CA PRO A 794 3.93 15.40 17.68
C PRO A 794 5.28 15.30 18.39
N LEU A 795 6.32 15.81 17.73
CA LEU A 795 7.63 16.03 18.33
C LEU A 795 7.53 16.96 19.55
N GLY A 796 8.29 16.64 20.60
CA GLY A 796 8.47 17.51 21.75
C GLY A 796 9.16 18.83 21.37
N PRO A 797 9.05 19.89 22.20
CA PRO A 797 9.64 21.21 21.91
C PRO A 797 11.17 21.20 21.72
N GLU A 798 11.86 20.22 22.30
CA GLU A 798 13.31 20.04 22.23
C GLU A 798 13.75 19.15 21.04
N GLU A 799 12.80 18.46 20.40
CA GLU A 799 13.04 17.46 19.36
C GLU A 799 12.81 18.01 17.94
N LYS A 800 12.47 19.30 17.81
CA LYS A 800 12.26 19.96 16.52
C LYS A 800 13.56 20.64 16.03
N PRO A 801 14.04 20.36 14.80
CA PRO A 801 15.07 21.18 14.17
C PRO A 801 14.53 22.60 14.00
N ARG A 802 15.21 23.59 14.59
CA ARG A 802 14.80 24.99 14.47
C ARG A 802 15.42 25.58 13.21
N GLU A 803 14.84 25.25 12.06
CA GLU A 803 15.15 25.94 10.80
C GLU A 803 14.75 27.42 10.92
N VAL A 804 15.64 28.32 10.50
CA VAL A 804 15.45 29.77 10.58
C VAL A 804 15.67 30.38 9.21
N TYR A 805 14.61 30.89 8.61
CA TYR A 805 14.71 31.53 7.31
C TYR A 805 15.08 33.00 7.47
N ILE A 806 16.15 33.43 6.83
CA ILE A 806 16.61 34.82 6.87
C ILE A 806 16.15 35.52 5.59
N SER A 807 15.12 36.37 5.71
CA SER A 807 14.64 37.24 4.63
C SER A 807 15.36 38.58 4.70
N TYR A 808 16.03 38.99 3.61
CA TYR A 808 16.73 40.27 3.53
C TYR A 808 16.91 40.73 2.08
N ALA A 809 17.12 42.04 1.86
CA ALA A 809 17.43 42.57 0.53
C ALA A 809 18.93 42.43 0.22
N TRP A 810 19.31 41.92 -0.95
CA TRP A 810 20.73 41.73 -1.34
C TRP A 810 21.05 42.40 -2.69
N GLY A 811 22.31 42.33 -3.15
CA GLY A 811 22.75 42.91 -4.44
C GLY A 811 22.84 44.44 -4.45
N ASP A 812 23.53 45.02 -3.47
CA ASP A 812 23.72 46.47 -3.33
C ASP A 812 25.08 46.73 -2.67
N ASP A 813 25.97 47.40 -3.41
CA ASP A 813 27.37 47.65 -3.04
C ASP A 813 27.57 48.96 -2.27
N SER A 814 26.48 49.66 -1.91
CA SER A 814 26.55 50.86 -1.07
C SER A 814 27.09 50.53 0.34
N GLU A 815 27.56 51.54 1.06
CA GLU A 815 27.98 51.38 2.47
C GLU A 815 26.85 50.92 3.40
N GLU A 816 25.59 51.14 3.01
CA GLU A 816 24.41 50.59 3.70
C GLU A 816 24.19 49.12 3.32
N GLY A 817 24.37 48.78 2.04
CA GLY A 817 24.34 47.40 1.55
C GLY A 817 25.40 46.50 2.19
N LYS A 818 26.63 46.99 2.34
CA LYS A 818 27.71 46.26 3.04
C LYS A 818 27.42 46.06 4.53
N ARG A 819 26.86 47.06 5.22
CA ARG A 819 26.46 46.95 6.63
C ARG A 819 25.34 45.93 6.83
N ARG A 820 24.34 45.92 5.95
CA ARG A 820 23.29 44.91 5.94
C ARG A 820 23.84 43.50 5.71
N ALA A 821 24.74 43.35 4.75
CA ALA A 821 25.40 42.06 4.49
C ALA A 821 26.18 41.57 5.72
N GLN A 822 26.91 42.45 6.41
CA GLN A 822 27.62 42.10 7.66
C GLN A 822 26.68 41.60 8.77
N VAL A 823 25.52 42.24 8.95
CA VAL A 823 24.52 41.78 9.94
C VAL A 823 23.97 40.40 9.57
N VAL A 824 23.63 40.20 8.30
CA VAL A 824 23.09 38.93 7.80
C VAL A 824 24.13 37.81 7.85
N ASP A 825 25.38 38.09 7.46
CA ASP A 825 26.50 37.15 7.54
C ASP A 825 26.83 36.80 9.01
N GLY A 826 26.76 37.78 9.90
CA GLY A 826 26.92 37.57 11.34
C GLY A 826 25.82 36.68 11.93
N LEU A 827 24.55 36.92 11.59
CA LEU A 827 23.42 36.08 11.99
C LEU A 827 23.56 34.66 11.45
N TYR A 828 23.90 34.53 10.17
CA TYR A 828 24.09 33.23 9.52
C TYR A 828 25.23 32.42 10.16
N ALA A 829 26.28 33.09 10.66
CA ALA A 829 27.38 32.43 11.38
C ALA A 829 27.08 32.15 12.87
N ALA A 830 26.14 32.88 13.48
CA ALA A 830 25.79 32.75 14.89
C ALA A 830 24.73 31.68 15.15
N LEU A 831 23.67 31.64 14.32
CA LEU A 831 22.54 30.72 14.47
C LEU A 831 22.95 29.22 14.61
N PRO A 832 23.93 28.69 13.84
CA PRO A 832 24.39 27.32 14.02
C PRO A 832 25.00 27.03 15.40
N LYS A 833 25.59 28.04 16.06
CA LYS A 833 26.19 27.88 17.40
C LYS A 833 25.15 27.70 18.49
N ASP A 834 23.93 28.18 18.24
CA ASP A 834 22.79 28.09 19.15
C ASP A 834 21.81 26.96 18.76
N GLY A 835 22.24 26.04 17.88
CA GLY A 835 21.45 24.88 17.46
C GLY A 835 20.38 25.16 16.39
N PHE A 836 20.43 26.31 15.73
CA PHE A 836 19.51 26.67 14.65
C PHE A 836 20.16 26.41 13.28
N ARG A 837 19.34 26.03 12.28
CA ARG A 837 19.79 25.88 10.88
C ARG A 837 19.34 27.08 10.06
N PRO A 838 20.22 28.05 9.76
CA PRO A 838 19.84 29.23 8.98
C PRO A 838 19.75 28.92 7.47
N VAL A 839 18.69 29.40 6.82
CA VAL A 839 18.46 29.31 5.37
C VAL A 839 18.34 30.73 4.79
N ARG A 840 19.00 31.03 3.67
CA ARG A 840 18.92 32.37 3.04
C ARG A 840 19.06 32.33 1.52
N ASP A 841 18.40 33.29 0.87
CA ASP A 841 18.24 33.43 -0.59
C ASP A 841 19.56 33.32 -1.40
N ARG A 842 20.60 34.05 -0.98
CA ARG A 842 21.90 34.13 -1.69
C ARG A 842 22.63 32.80 -1.87
N ASP A 843 22.40 31.82 -1.00
CA ASP A 843 23.20 30.59 -0.96
C ASP A 843 22.47 29.37 -1.57
N GLU A 844 21.15 29.46 -1.81
CA GLU A 844 20.35 28.36 -2.38
C GLU A 844 19.88 28.59 -3.83
N ILE A 845 19.77 29.83 -4.31
CA ILE A 845 19.27 30.11 -5.67
C ILE A 845 20.43 30.11 -6.68
N ARG A 846 20.42 29.14 -7.61
CA ARG A 846 21.35 29.11 -8.76
C ARG A 846 20.80 29.98 -9.91
N PRO A 847 21.65 30.49 -10.82
CA PRO A 847 21.18 31.23 -12.00
C PRO A 847 20.23 30.35 -12.84
N GLY A 848 18.93 30.66 -12.84
CA GLY A 848 17.89 29.89 -13.53
C GLY A 848 16.76 29.36 -12.62
N ASP A 849 16.92 29.41 -11.29
CA ASP A 849 15.87 28.98 -10.36
C ASP A 849 14.72 30.01 -10.25
N LEU A 850 13.49 29.51 -10.14
CA LEU A 850 12.30 30.35 -9.98
C LEU A 850 12.23 30.89 -8.54
N ILE A 851 12.25 32.22 -8.39
CA ILE A 851 12.05 32.96 -7.12
C ILE A 851 10.78 32.48 -6.35
N SER A 852 9.79 31.92 -7.05
CA SER A 852 8.58 31.33 -6.46
C SER A 852 8.83 30.09 -5.59
N ALA A 853 9.90 29.32 -5.83
CA ALA A 853 10.25 28.14 -5.02
C ALA A 853 10.74 28.53 -3.62
N PHE A 854 11.62 29.53 -3.55
CA PHE A 854 12.11 30.09 -2.29
C PHE A 854 11.00 30.73 -1.46
N ILE A 855 10.13 31.53 -2.09
CA ILE A 855 8.97 32.15 -1.42
C ILE A 855 8.04 31.08 -0.80
N ARG A 856 7.89 29.91 -1.45
CA ARG A 856 7.10 28.80 -0.91
C ARG A 856 7.75 28.16 0.31
N GLN A 857 9.07 27.97 0.32
CA GLN A 857 9.81 27.46 1.48
C GLN A 857 9.74 28.44 2.65
N LEU A 858 9.97 29.73 2.38
CA LEU A 858 9.89 30.81 3.36
C LEU A 858 8.49 30.93 3.99
N THR A 859 7.42 30.74 3.19
CA THR A 859 6.05 30.71 3.70
C THR A 859 5.79 29.46 4.55
N ARG A 860 6.52 28.35 4.35
CA ARG A 860 6.37 27.09 5.11
C ARG A 860 7.13 27.09 6.43
N ALA A 861 8.20 27.88 6.55
CA ALA A 861 9.05 28.03 7.72
C ALA A 861 8.29 28.19 9.06
N ASP A 862 8.82 27.56 10.10
CA ASP A 862 8.35 27.72 11.49
C ASP A 862 8.86 29.02 12.12
N LEU A 863 10.05 29.49 11.73
CA LEU A 863 10.66 30.74 12.18
C LEU A 863 11.31 31.50 11.02
N VAL A 864 10.94 32.77 10.87
CA VAL A 864 11.50 33.69 9.86
C VAL A 864 12.13 34.89 10.54
N VAL A 865 13.42 35.13 10.30
CA VAL A 865 14.13 36.34 10.69
C VAL A 865 14.09 37.32 9.51
N ALA A 866 13.32 38.40 9.64
CA ALA A 866 13.23 39.44 8.61
C ALA A 866 14.22 40.57 8.94
N VAL A 867 15.28 40.72 8.15
CA VAL A 867 16.25 41.82 8.30
C VAL A 867 15.76 43.03 7.50
N ILE A 868 15.03 43.90 8.19
CA ILE A 868 14.33 45.05 7.61
C ILE A 868 15.32 46.22 7.45
N SER A 869 15.55 46.60 6.20
CA SER A 869 16.37 47.75 5.78
C SER A 869 15.55 48.71 4.91
N GLU A 870 16.07 49.89 4.59
CA GLU A 870 15.44 50.83 3.64
C GLU A 870 15.17 50.16 2.27
N LYS A 871 16.13 49.38 1.78
CA LYS A 871 15.98 48.59 0.54
C LYS A 871 14.92 47.51 0.69
N TYR A 872 14.81 46.88 1.86
CA TYR A 872 13.81 45.84 2.13
C TYR A 872 12.39 46.38 1.98
N LEU A 873 12.08 47.50 2.62
CA LEU A 873 10.73 48.10 2.63
C LEU A 873 10.29 48.68 1.27
N ARG A 874 11.22 48.81 0.32
CA ARG A 874 11.01 49.28 -1.06
C ARG A 874 11.20 48.16 -2.09
N SER A 875 11.58 46.96 -1.65
CA SER A 875 11.79 45.81 -2.52
C SER A 875 10.49 45.05 -2.70
N TRP A 876 10.09 44.86 -3.96
CA TRP A 876 8.89 44.11 -4.27
C TRP A 876 8.96 42.67 -3.77
N TYR A 877 10.12 42.03 -3.96
CA TYR A 877 10.34 40.66 -3.50
C TYR A 877 10.21 40.52 -1.98
N CYS A 878 10.88 41.38 -1.22
CA CYS A 878 10.87 41.33 0.24
C CYS A 878 9.49 41.63 0.83
N MET A 879 8.77 42.61 0.27
CA MET A 879 7.43 42.95 0.73
C MET A 879 6.40 41.87 0.35
N TYR A 880 6.57 41.22 -0.79
CA TYR A 880 5.74 40.11 -1.22
C TYR A 880 5.92 38.86 -0.33
N GLU A 881 7.15 38.57 0.10
CA GLU A 881 7.46 37.50 1.07
C GLU A 881 6.70 37.69 2.40
N ILE A 882 6.80 38.88 3.00
CA ILE A 882 6.08 39.20 4.24
C ILE A 882 4.56 39.13 4.05
N TYR A 883 4.04 39.59 2.90
CA TYR A 883 2.63 39.48 2.58
C TYR A 883 2.16 38.02 2.50
N LYS A 884 2.95 37.13 1.90
CA LYS A 884 2.61 35.69 1.84
C LYS A 884 2.60 35.03 3.21
N ILE A 885 3.53 35.39 4.08
CA ILE A 885 3.51 34.95 5.49
C ILE A 885 2.25 35.45 6.20
N TRP A 886 1.88 36.73 6.00
CA TRP A 886 0.66 37.30 6.56
C TRP A 886 -0.61 36.58 6.11
N GLN A 887 -0.71 36.24 4.81
CA GLN A 887 -1.83 35.45 4.28
C GLN A 887 -1.93 34.06 4.95
N LYS A 888 -0.80 33.38 5.17
CA LYS A 888 -0.78 32.08 5.89
C LYS A 888 -1.19 32.21 7.35
N CYS A 889 -0.90 33.34 7.97
CA CYS A 889 -1.37 33.63 9.33
C CYS A 889 -2.86 34.04 9.36
N GLN A 890 -3.58 33.94 8.23
CA GLN A 890 -5.01 34.27 8.10
C GLN A 890 -5.35 35.72 8.50
N GLY A 891 -4.36 36.61 8.41
CA GLY A 891 -4.51 37.98 8.89
C GLY A 891 -4.52 38.15 10.42
N ASP A 892 -4.06 37.14 11.15
CA ASP A 892 -3.88 37.18 12.60
C ASP A 892 -2.47 37.70 12.95
N ALA A 893 -2.43 38.83 13.64
CA ALA A 893 -1.19 39.47 14.07
C ALA A 893 -0.46 38.69 15.17
N ASP A 894 -1.16 38.01 16.06
CA ASP A 894 -0.55 37.28 17.17
C ASP A 894 0.17 36.02 16.65
N VAL A 895 -0.44 35.34 15.67
CA VAL A 895 0.19 34.20 14.97
C VAL A 895 1.40 34.65 14.16
N MET A 896 1.36 35.84 13.56
CA MET A 896 2.48 36.39 12.79
C MET A 896 3.69 36.72 13.68
N VAL A 897 3.47 37.31 14.86
CA VAL A 897 4.54 37.68 15.81
C VAL A 897 5.23 36.45 16.40
N GLN A 898 4.54 35.32 16.51
CA GLN A 898 5.15 34.05 16.92
C GLN A 898 6.07 33.44 15.85
N ARG A 899 5.90 33.82 14.58
CA ARG A 899 6.62 33.25 13.43
C ARG A 899 7.71 34.16 12.88
N VAL A 900 7.53 35.47 12.96
CA VAL A 900 8.44 36.44 12.35
C VAL A 900 9.18 37.23 13.41
N VAL A 901 10.50 37.16 13.37
CA VAL A 901 11.43 37.93 14.21
C VAL A 901 12.00 39.07 13.36
N PRO A 902 11.49 40.31 13.51
CA PRO A 902 12.00 41.44 12.76
C PRO A 902 13.32 41.96 13.37
N ILE A 903 14.35 42.10 12.55
CA ILE A 903 15.58 42.83 12.88
C ILE A 903 15.59 44.11 12.05
N VAL A 904 15.24 45.21 12.69
CA VAL A 904 15.17 46.53 12.03
C VAL A 904 16.53 47.19 12.09
N LEU A 905 17.11 47.49 10.93
CA LEU A 905 18.41 48.17 10.85
C LEU A 905 18.27 49.67 11.18
N PRO A 906 19.32 50.31 11.74
CA PRO A 906 19.25 51.68 12.28
C PRO A 906 18.83 52.76 11.28
N GLU A 907 19.04 52.53 9.98
CA GLU A 907 18.64 53.44 8.91
C GLU A 907 17.12 53.51 8.70
N VAL A 908 16.37 52.50 9.15
CA VAL A 908 14.93 52.38 8.88
C VAL A 908 14.12 53.27 9.82
N ARG A 909 13.18 54.04 9.24
CA ARG A 909 12.29 54.93 9.98
C ARG A 909 10.84 54.44 9.91
N ILE A 910 10.44 53.60 10.86
CA ILE A 910 9.06 53.07 10.95
C ILE A 910 8.44 53.27 12.34
N GLY A 911 9.07 54.09 13.19
CA GLY A 911 8.72 54.23 14.60
C GLY A 911 7.40 54.97 14.84
N ASN A 912 6.94 55.78 13.87
CA ASN A 912 5.68 56.48 13.94
C ASN A 912 4.96 56.55 12.58
N VAL A 913 3.69 56.99 12.61
CA VAL A 913 2.82 57.05 11.43
C VAL A 913 3.40 57.92 10.31
N ARG A 914 4.04 59.05 10.64
CA ARG A 914 4.61 59.95 9.62
C ARG A 914 5.77 59.31 8.88
N GLU A 915 6.62 58.59 9.60
CA GLU A 915 7.75 57.90 8.98
C GLU A 915 7.30 56.71 8.11
N ARG A 916 6.26 55.97 8.55
CA ARG A 916 5.66 54.89 7.74
C ARG A 916 5.02 55.40 6.45
N LEU A 917 4.51 56.63 6.47
CA LEU A 917 3.83 57.25 5.33
C LEU A 917 4.75 57.35 4.11
N LEU A 918 6.06 57.53 4.31
CA LEU A 918 7.07 57.61 3.25
C LEU A 918 7.17 56.32 2.41
N TYR A 919 6.93 55.15 3.00
CA TYR A 919 6.91 53.88 2.26
C TYR A 919 5.55 53.61 1.64
N LEU A 920 4.46 54.05 2.28
CA LEU A 920 3.12 53.96 1.71
C LEU A 920 3.02 54.81 0.43
N GLU A 921 3.58 56.02 0.43
CA GLU A 921 3.66 56.87 -0.76
C GLU A 921 4.46 56.21 -1.89
N HIS A 922 5.58 55.55 -1.56
CA HIS A 922 6.36 54.79 -2.55
C HIS A 922 5.54 53.68 -3.20
N TRP A 923 4.88 52.83 -2.40
CA TRP A 923 4.07 51.72 -2.92
C TRP A 923 2.81 52.19 -3.65
N ALA A 924 2.21 53.30 -3.24
CA ALA A 924 1.11 53.93 -3.96
C ALA A 924 1.55 54.40 -5.36
N GLY A 925 2.73 55.02 -5.46
CA GLY A 925 3.32 55.42 -6.74
C GLY A 925 3.67 54.24 -7.64
N GLU A 926 4.23 53.16 -7.08
CA GLU A 926 4.50 51.91 -7.84
C GLU A 926 3.20 51.27 -8.36
N ALA A 927 2.14 51.24 -7.55
CA ALA A 927 0.83 50.74 -7.97
C ALA A 927 0.25 51.56 -9.13
N GLU A 928 0.32 52.90 -9.04
CA GLU A 928 -0.12 53.79 -10.13
C GLU A 928 0.71 53.59 -11.41
N SER A 929 2.03 53.41 -11.29
CA SER A 929 2.94 53.11 -12.40
C SER A 929 2.60 51.79 -13.08
N LEU A 930 2.35 50.73 -12.30
CA LEU A 930 1.93 49.43 -12.81
C LEU A 930 0.54 49.48 -13.47
N GLU A 931 -0.41 50.19 -12.88
CA GLU A 931 -1.73 50.40 -13.50
C GLU A 931 -1.61 51.16 -14.83
N ALA A 932 -0.71 52.14 -14.93
CA ALA A 932 -0.45 52.86 -16.18
C ALA A 932 0.21 51.96 -17.24
N LEU A 933 1.12 51.07 -16.85
CA LEU A 933 1.73 50.06 -17.73
C LEU A 933 0.71 49.06 -18.26
N ILE A 934 -0.19 48.55 -17.42
CA ILE A 934 -1.27 47.64 -17.81
C ILE A 934 -2.24 48.31 -18.79
N ARG A 935 -2.45 49.62 -18.65
CA ARG A 935 -3.32 50.41 -19.54
C ARG A 935 -2.64 50.86 -20.84
N ASN A 936 -1.36 50.56 -21.06
CA ASN A 936 -0.64 50.98 -22.26
C ASN A 936 -0.92 50.04 -23.46
N PRO A 937 -1.61 50.51 -24.52
CA PRO A 937 -2.02 49.67 -25.65
C PRO A 937 -0.87 49.19 -26.55
N LYS A 938 0.37 49.65 -26.32
CA LYS A 938 1.57 49.17 -27.05
C LYS A 938 2.25 47.97 -26.37
N ILE A 939 1.83 47.59 -25.16
CA ILE A 939 2.33 46.41 -24.46
C ILE A 939 1.35 45.26 -24.74
N ASN A 940 1.75 44.34 -25.61
CA ASN A 940 0.92 43.19 -25.99
C ASN A 940 1.00 42.13 -24.88
N LEU A 941 0.18 42.26 -23.83
CA LEU A 941 0.08 41.25 -22.77
C LEU A 941 -0.83 40.09 -23.26
N PRO A 942 -0.45 38.81 -23.01
CA PRO A 942 -1.33 37.68 -23.30
C PRO A 942 -2.68 37.85 -22.58
N ILE A 943 -3.75 37.32 -23.21
CA ILE A 943 -5.19 37.59 -22.96
C ILE A 943 -5.63 37.54 -21.47
N MET A 944 -4.83 36.94 -20.57
CA MET A 944 -5.04 36.92 -19.12
C MET A 944 -5.04 38.30 -18.41
N TRP A 945 -4.57 39.39 -19.03
CA TRP A 945 -4.41 40.71 -18.37
C TRP A 945 -5.34 41.81 -18.88
N THR A 946 -6.54 41.47 -19.38
CA THR A 946 -7.55 42.51 -19.67
C THR A 946 -8.18 43.03 -18.39
N ALA A 947 -8.49 44.33 -18.33
CA ALA A 947 -8.92 45.06 -17.13
C ALA A 947 -10.13 44.45 -16.38
N SER A 948 -10.90 43.58 -17.03
CA SER A 948 -12.05 42.87 -16.46
C SER A 948 -11.68 41.74 -15.50
N SER A 949 -10.48 41.13 -15.59
CA SER A 949 -10.06 40.01 -14.72
C SER A 949 -9.40 40.46 -13.41
N ILE A 950 -8.80 41.66 -13.37
CA ILE A 950 -8.02 42.14 -12.22
C ILE A 950 -8.88 42.89 -11.18
N PHE A 951 -9.98 43.55 -11.60
CA PHE A 951 -10.79 44.40 -10.71
C PHE A 951 -12.00 43.73 -10.05
N SER A 952 -12.24 42.43 -10.27
CA SER A 952 -13.42 41.74 -9.68
C SER A 952 -13.21 41.25 -8.23
N ARG A 953 -12.00 41.35 -7.66
CA ARG A 953 -11.71 40.89 -6.28
C ARG A 953 -11.31 41.97 -5.26
N THR A 954 -11.29 43.26 -5.63
CA THR A 954 -10.98 44.36 -4.68
C THR A 954 -12.20 45.10 -4.14
N SER A 955 -13.42 44.70 -4.51
CA SER A 955 -14.66 45.36 -4.08
C SER A 955 -15.11 45.04 -2.65
N SER A 956 -14.45 44.15 -1.89
CA SER A 956 -14.78 43.92 -0.46
C SER A 956 -13.96 44.73 0.55
N CYS A 957 -12.94 45.48 0.13
CA CYS A 957 -12.10 46.30 1.04
C CYS A 957 -12.40 47.81 1.05
N ARG A 958 -13.46 48.27 0.35
CA ARG A 958 -13.85 49.70 0.33
C ARG A 958 -14.97 50.10 1.32
N ALA A 959 -15.32 49.25 2.29
CA ALA A 959 -16.38 49.53 3.25
C ALA A 959 -15.95 49.38 4.72
N SER A 960 -14.97 50.16 5.19
CA SER A 960 -14.79 50.41 6.63
C SER A 960 -13.94 51.64 6.98
N TRP A 961 -13.98 52.72 6.19
CA TRP A 961 -13.35 53.98 6.60
C TRP A 961 -14.30 55.15 6.40
N ARG A 962 -15.23 55.31 7.36
CA ARG A 962 -15.91 56.58 7.64
C ARG A 962 -15.67 56.96 9.10
N SER A 963 -14.81 57.97 9.25
CA SER A 963 -14.76 59.01 10.28
C SER A 963 -15.56 58.79 11.58
N THR A 964 -14.82 58.70 12.70
CA THR A 964 -15.24 59.41 13.91
C THR A 964 -14.03 60.13 14.49
N SER A 965 -13.98 61.43 14.23
CA SER A 965 -13.16 62.40 14.94
C SER A 965 -13.68 62.55 16.37
N ILE A 966 -12.81 62.40 17.36
CA ILE A 966 -13.05 62.91 18.72
C ILE A 966 -11.90 63.86 19.07
N THR A 967 -12.21 65.15 19.10
CA THR A 967 -11.39 66.21 19.67
C THR A 967 -11.54 66.23 21.20
N ALA A 968 -10.45 66.63 21.87
CA ALA A 968 -10.27 66.60 23.31
C ALA A 968 -11.02 67.72 24.08
N SER A 969 -11.50 67.41 25.30
CA SER A 969 -11.28 68.23 26.52
C SER A 969 -11.94 67.60 27.77
N ARG A 970 -11.18 67.58 28.87
CA ARG A 970 -11.52 67.27 30.28
C ARG A 970 -12.11 68.54 30.98
N PRO A 971 -12.45 68.58 32.29
CA PRO A 971 -12.77 67.54 33.31
C PRO A 971 -13.93 67.88 34.29
N CYS A 972 -14.48 66.89 35.01
CA CYS A 972 -15.04 66.92 36.39
C CYS A 972 -15.81 65.59 36.58
N GLY A 973 -15.81 64.82 37.68
CA GLY A 973 -15.27 64.90 39.03
C GLY A 973 -16.14 63.97 39.92
N ARG A 974 -15.51 63.23 40.86
CA ARG A 974 -16.07 62.38 41.96
C ARG A 974 -16.43 60.92 41.58
N ARG A 975 -15.66 59.91 42.07
CA ARG A 975 -15.67 59.19 43.39
C ARG A 975 -16.86 58.21 43.49
N CYS A 976 -16.80 56.92 43.87
CA CYS A 976 -15.81 56.04 44.55
C CYS A 976 -16.09 54.56 44.16
N GLY A 977 -15.04 53.72 44.02
CA GLY A 977 -14.82 52.48 44.84
C GLY A 977 -15.14 51.19 44.07
N GLY A 978 -14.40 50.07 44.09
CA GLY A 978 -13.13 49.64 44.71
C GLY A 978 -12.89 48.14 44.42
N GLY A 979 -11.63 47.66 44.54
CA GLY A 979 -11.20 46.24 44.62
C GLY A 979 -10.68 45.61 43.31
N TRP A 980 -9.37 45.50 43.00
CA TRP A 980 -8.25 44.66 43.53
C TRP A 980 -8.16 43.21 42.99
N GLY A 981 -6.95 42.87 42.50
CA GLY A 981 -6.42 41.50 42.30
C GLY A 981 -5.77 41.28 40.92
N THR A 982 -4.47 41.58 40.70
CA THR A 982 -3.29 40.65 40.75
C THR A 982 -3.43 39.42 39.85
N ALA A 983 -2.45 38.93 39.08
CA ALA A 983 -1.07 39.26 38.74
C ALA A 983 -0.63 38.25 37.65
N GLY A 984 0.43 38.55 36.90
CA GLY A 984 1.23 37.52 36.23
C GLY A 984 1.96 38.04 35.00
N ARG A 985 3.27 38.21 35.15
CA ARG A 985 4.23 38.39 34.04
C ARG A 985 4.65 37.02 33.51
#